data_AF-A0A4Q9L6X7-F1
#
_entry.id   AF-A0A4Q9L6X7-F1
#
_cell.length_a   1.000
_cell.length_b   1.000
_cell.length_c   1.000
_cell.angle_alpha   90.00
_cell.angle_beta   90.00
_cell.angle_gamma   90.00
#
_symmetry.space_group_name_H-M   'P 1'
#
loop_
_entity.id
_entity.type
_entity.pdbx_description
1 polymer ?
#
loop_
_entity_poly.entity_id
_entity_poly.type
_entity_poly.pdbx_seq_one_letter_code
_entity_poly.pdbx_strand_id
1 'polypeptide(L)'
;MNICAHSTTKKNSYYIFFSNCIRIVSTLLIFRLIISERCRYYFSTNENSEILFFREENSTIDIVDHEFNLILFSNFNSRSLNKKNLVFRYKKENFLQFEVLNNLLLPNNIKNNNGTIECAFELSYFLKISSDLEELPNKPNSDLFKCMFLTFKFLKVIENKQLLKFLQALILLISIFDKNKTSNFDFNIKELFNSGFLTELDSYIKKNFIFAILNVFMMKYIFYDENLILLENINNSNDASFFNEHIPYKSLLINNYNIFCRLENILRNPNISFSFLYLLNEINIKSLIINNNRGFIIPDSEFYFSSFSHNIFKSITISNFNDSSSSFLLRFNAFIGNNIEYLTLKNILVARNILNLLLNKLNLRGLVLYDVNITGFPICIDDFTYSIKTLDYFDFSFVDISNSWWNDFFRRAKVSTLILFFRSKHAEENFINEFMKIDSIMNITYFSMQFYFRKIHPGFVRALSHLQYLKTLKLKGYLAFENVEANLYKAVEDMKELEYLEMCQVNYNIKSLNLMLQAFKIKVLHLENIVLGKETLNLNFFCNHKSITKLVLRKIKICAFFLKEIFKLENLKTLIIQFCVFEPILDCESLIFLSINIYILDLYGTNLELIKDYDILGKLDNLEYLYLSFCKIFSEYLSKLSVLCNSRLRMLNFEHGALYPSDLNRIQELEILQELNLFCCSFINCSFGKLGNNCKFFKSLVNLNLSFVDLTIEDFIYCKNFKSLKKLSIELPAFNLIAIRKCLLCLPLEELATNYIAENDKFKSFCHYFYERGIDVS
;
A
#
# COMPACT_ATOMS: atom_id res chain seq x y z
N MET A 1 -12.05 56.25 -69.01
CA MET A 1 -12.07 57.62 -68.46
C MET A 1 -11.48 57.58 -67.07
N ASN A 2 -10.43 58.37 -66.87
CA ASN A 2 -9.66 58.51 -65.63
C ASN A 2 -10.56 58.75 -64.41
N ILE A 3 -10.16 58.23 -63.24
CA ILE A 3 -9.57 59.05 -62.18
C ILE A 3 -8.68 58.18 -61.28
N CYS A 4 -7.57 58.82 -60.91
CA CYS A 4 -6.36 58.35 -60.28
C CYS A 4 -6.47 57.55 -58.98
N ALA A 5 -5.43 56.75 -58.82
CA ALA A 5 -5.01 56.08 -57.61
C ALA A 5 -4.56 57.05 -56.49
N HIS A 6 -4.35 56.44 -55.32
CA HIS A 6 -3.48 56.86 -54.20
C HIS A 6 -4.11 57.72 -53.09
N SER A 7 -4.57 57.07 -52.02
CA SER A 7 -4.10 57.36 -50.64
C SER A 7 -4.58 56.34 -49.58
N THR A 8 -4.23 55.07 -49.69
CA THR A 8 -4.39 54.11 -48.56
C THR A 8 -3.11 53.38 -48.18
N THR A 9 -2.00 53.58 -48.90
CA THR A 9 -0.72 52.93 -48.60
C THR A 9 0.06 53.61 -47.47
N LYS A 10 -0.12 54.92 -47.22
CA LYS A 10 0.51 55.59 -46.07
C LYS A 10 -0.18 55.30 -44.74
N LYS A 11 -1.52 55.24 -44.68
CA LYS A 11 -2.21 54.90 -43.41
C LYS A 11 -1.96 53.46 -42.97
N ASN A 12 -1.89 52.50 -43.91
CA ASN A 12 -1.56 51.11 -43.59
C ASN A 12 -0.10 50.92 -43.21
N SER A 13 0.87 51.63 -43.81
CA SER A 13 2.27 51.52 -43.37
C SER A 13 2.47 52.09 -41.97
N TYR A 14 1.80 53.19 -41.62
CA TYR A 14 1.85 53.74 -40.26
C TYR A 14 1.14 52.84 -39.25
N TYR A 15 0.04 52.18 -39.61
CA TYR A 15 -0.66 51.26 -38.70
C TYR A 15 0.07 49.92 -38.54
N ILE A 16 0.69 49.40 -39.60
CA ILE A 16 1.56 48.22 -39.54
C ILE A 16 2.85 48.57 -38.80
N PHE A 17 3.42 49.75 -39.01
CA PHE A 17 4.59 50.22 -38.29
C PHE A 17 4.28 50.46 -36.81
N PHE A 18 3.15 51.11 -36.46
CA PHE A 18 2.71 51.26 -35.07
C PHE A 18 2.33 49.92 -34.44
N SER A 19 1.67 49.01 -35.16
CA SER A 19 1.34 47.66 -34.68
C SER A 19 2.60 46.82 -34.48
N ASN A 20 3.59 46.95 -35.37
CA ASN A 20 4.89 46.30 -35.21
C ASN A 20 5.73 46.99 -34.13
N CYS A 21 5.65 48.30 -33.94
CA CYS A 21 6.29 49.01 -32.84
C CYS A 21 5.61 48.70 -31.51
N ILE A 22 4.28 48.56 -31.46
CA ILE A 22 3.54 48.10 -30.27
C ILE A 22 3.86 46.63 -30.02
N ARG A 23 3.94 45.78 -31.04
CA ARG A 23 4.41 44.39 -30.91
C ARG A 23 5.83 44.38 -30.41
N ILE A 24 6.78 45.06 -31.04
CA ILE A 24 8.18 45.17 -30.59
C ILE A 24 8.27 45.76 -29.19
N VAL A 25 7.52 46.80 -28.84
CA VAL A 25 7.47 47.38 -27.48
C VAL A 25 6.83 46.42 -26.50
N SER A 26 5.79 45.67 -26.89
CA SER A 26 5.15 44.65 -26.04
C SER A 26 6.03 43.41 -25.91
N THR A 27 6.77 43.01 -26.94
CA THR A 27 7.78 41.95 -26.93
C THR A 27 8.99 42.41 -26.13
N LEU A 28 9.38 43.69 -26.21
CA LEU A 28 10.43 44.31 -25.38
C LEU A 28 9.96 44.56 -23.94
N LEU A 29 8.65 44.69 -23.67
CA LEU A 29 8.05 44.76 -22.33
C LEU A 29 7.89 43.36 -21.72
N ILE A 30 7.58 42.35 -22.55
CA ILE A 30 7.65 40.93 -22.21
C ILE A 30 9.11 40.53 -21.95
N PHE A 31 10.07 41.01 -22.76
CA PHE A 31 11.50 40.85 -22.52
C PHE A 31 11.98 41.70 -21.33
N ARG A 32 11.40 42.88 -21.04
CA ARG A 32 11.72 43.64 -19.81
C ARG A 32 11.24 42.94 -18.53
N LEU A 33 10.31 41.99 -18.63
CA LEU A 33 9.92 41.10 -17.54
C LEU A 33 10.67 39.76 -17.56
N ILE A 34 11.44 39.48 -18.63
CA ILE A 34 12.24 38.26 -18.83
C ILE A 34 13.64 38.67 -19.31
N ILE A 35 14.33 39.47 -18.50
CA ILE A 35 15.79 39.49 -18.47
C ILE A 35 16.15 38.76 -17.18
N SER A 36 16.83 37.62 -17.30
CA SER A 36 17.42 36.88 -16.18
C SER A 36 18.52 37.74 -15.56
N GLU A 37 18.14 38.72 -14.74
CA GLU A 37 19.09 39.43 -13.89
C GLU A 37 19.59 38.45 -12.83
N ARG A 38 20.90 38.23 -12.76
CA ARG A 38 21.52 37.57 -11.61
C ARG A 38 21.27 38.46 -10.39
N CYS A 39 20.28 38.11 -9.59
CA CYS A 39 19.92 38.84 -8.40
C CYS A 39 20.84 38.39 -7.26
N ARG A 40 21.63 39.33 -6.74
CA ARG A 40 22.50 39.09 -5.58
C ARG A 40 21.95 39.77 -4.35
N TYR A 41 21.77 38.99 -3.29
CA TYR A 41 21.29 39.43 -2.00
C TYR A 41 22.36 39.20 -0.95
N TYR A 42 22.75 40.25 -0.25
CA TYR A 42 23.47 40.11 1.00
C TYR A 42 22.47 39.89 2.14
N PHE A 43 22.80 39.03 3.10
CA PHE A 43 21.99 38.90 4.31
C PHE A 43 22.84 38.95 5.58
N SER A 44 22.23 39.45 6.66
CA SER A 44 22.78 39.41 8.00
C SER A 44 21.72 39.05 9.03
N THR A 45 22.16 38.40 10.11
CA THR A 45 21.33 38.11 11.28
C THR A 45 21.43 39.25 12.29
N ASN A 46 20.32 39.60 12.93
CA ASN A 46 20.28 40.63 13.98
C ASN A 46 20.00 40.03 15.37
N GLU A 47 20.12 40.86 16.42
CA GLU A 47 19.91 40.46 17.82
C GLU A 47 18.48 39.98 18.10
N ASN A 48 17.52 40.38 17.27
CA ASN A 48 16.12 39.96 17.37
C ASN A 48 15.84 38.60 16.71
N SER A 49 16.86 37.84 16.35
CA SER A 49 16.74 36.56 15.63
C SER A 49 15.99 36.69 14.29
N GLU A 50 16.19 37.80 13.58
CA GLU A 50 15.69 38.02 12.21
C GLU A 50 16.84 37.94 11.20
N ILE A 51 16.55 37.53 9.97
CA ILE A 51 17.47 37.64 8.83
C ILE A 51 17.04 38.85 7.99
N LEU A 52 17.95 39.80 7.81
CA LEU A 52 17.76 41.01 7.02
C LEU A 52 18.37 40.80 5.63
N PHE A 53 17.56 40.94 4.58
CA PHE A 53 18.02 40.79 3.18
C PHE A 53 18.20 42.16 2.53
N PHE A 54 19.36 42.37 1.92
CA PHE A 54 19.76 43.59 1.22
C PHE A 54 20.08 43.27 -0.24
N ARG A 55 19.48 44.01 -1.18
CA ARG A 55 19.74 43.83 -2.62
C ARG A 55 20.97 44.62 -3.05
N GLU A 56 21.89 43.99 -3.79
CA GLU A 56 22.99 44.70 -4.46
C GLU A 56 22.48 45.38 -5.75
N GLU A 57 22.92 46.61 -6.02
CA GLU A 57 22.60 47.30 -7.28
C GLU A 57 23.41 46.67 -8.43
N ASN A 58 22.71 46.17 -9.45
CA ASN A 58 23.17 45.21 -10.46
C ASN A 58 24.50 45.56 -11.18
N SER A 59 25.39 44.57 -11.35
CA SER A 59 26.45 44.58 -12.37
C SER A 59 26.28 43.40 -13.33
N THR A 60 26.14 43.74 -14.62
CA THR A 60 26.24 42.93 -15.85
C THR A 60 25.30 41.74 -16.05
N ILE A 61 24.66 41.76 -17.24
CA ILE A 61 23.77 40.75 -17.79
C ILE A 61 24.64 39.64 -18.38
N ASP A 62 24.71 38.49 -17.72
CA ASP A 62 25.21 37.25 -18.31
C ASP A 62 24.08 36.22 -18.40
N ILE A 63 24.03 35.51 -19.53
CA ILE A 63 23.08 34.42 -19.79
C ILE A 63 23.59 33.20 -19.02
N VAL A 64 22.83 32.72 -18.02
CA VAL A 64 23.18 31.50 -17.28
C VAL A 64 21.93 30.65 -17.02
N ASP A 65 22.09 29.34 -17.18
CA ASP A 65 21.14 28.30 -16.77
C ASP A 65 20.99 28.25 -15.24
N HIS A 66 19.76 28.38 -14.75
CA HIS A 66 19.20 27.86 -13.48
C HIS A 66 20.06 27.78 -12.17
N GLU A 67 21.07 28.62 -11.95
CA GLU A 67 21.87 28.58 -10.72
C GLU A 67 21.20 29.32 -9.52
N PHE A 68 21.08 28.61 -8.39
CA PHE A 68 20.89 29.17 -7.05
C PHE A 68 22.13 28.85 -6.22
N ASN A 69 22.86 29.88 -5.78
CA ASN A 69 24.10 29.73 -5.03
C ASN A 69 23.97 30.45 -3.67
N LEU A 70 24.16 29.70 -2.59
CA LEU A 70 24.26 30.23 -1.22
C LEU A 70 25.72 30.17 -0.77
N ILE A 71 26.30 31.33 -0.46
CA ILE A 71 27.67 31.46 0.06
C ILE A 71 27.62 32.03 1.47
N LEU A 72 28.12 31.27 2.44
CA LEU A 72 28.24 31.69 3.84
C LEU A 72 29.61 32.27 4.11
N PHE A 73 29.66 33.39 4.83
CA PHE A 73 30.92 33.99 5.27
C PHE A 73 31.09 33.86 6.79
N SER A 74 32.13 33.14 7.21
CA SER A 74 32.61 33.22 8.58
C SER A 74 33.49 34.46 8.74
N ASN A 75 33.03 35.46 9.51
CA ASN A 75 33.72 36.73 9.78
C ASN A 75 33.84 37.71 8.59
N PHE A 76 32.75 38.40 8.25
CA PHE A 76 32.84 39.56 7.36
C PHE A 76 33.08 40.84 8.16
N ASN A 77 34.24 41.49 7.95
CA ASN A 77 34.41 42.89 8.30
C ASN A 77 33.47 43.73 7.41
N SER A 78 32.60 44.51 8.05
CA SER A 78 31.50 45.25 7.44
C SER A 78 31.89 45.99 6.17
N ARG A 79 31.50 45.48 4.99
CA ARG A 79 31.15 46.38 3.89
C ARG A 79 30.02 47.27 4.41
N SER A 80 30.13 48.58 4.23
CA SER A 80 29.12 49.56 4.68
C SER A 80 27.80 49.28 3.97
N LEU A 81 26.95 48.46 4.57
CA LEU A 81 25.64 48.12 4.04
C LEU A 81 24.76 49.36 4.09
N ASN A 82 24.34 49.82 2.92
CA ASN A 82 23.47 50.96 2.82
C ASN A 82 22.08 50.53 3.31
N LYS A 83 21.62 51.08 4.45
CA LYS A 83 20.29 50.75 5.03
C LYS A 83 19.13 50.98 4.05
N LYS A 84 19.33 51.79 2.99
CA LYS A 84 18.35 52.05 1.93
C LYS A 84 18.02 50.82 1.07
N ASN A 85 18.83 49.75 1.10
CA ASN A 85 18.65 48.59 0.23
C ASN A 85 18.04 47.36 0.92
N LEU A 86 17.47 47.52 2.12
CA LEU A 86 16.75 46.45 2.81
C LEU A 86 15.46 46.10 2.05
N VAL A 87 15.34 44.87 1.55
CA VAL A 87 14.21 44.44 0.71
C VAL A 87 13.25 43.47 1.39
N PHE A 88 13.71 42.73 2.40
CA PHE A 88 12.90 41.74 3.12
C PHE A 88 13.46 41.44 4.52
N ARG A 89 12.58 41.01 5.43
CA ARG A 89 12.94 40.53 6.77
C ARG A 89 12.33 39.14 6.97
N TYR A 90 13.17 38.14 7.22
CA TYR A 90 12.72 36.79 7.53
C TYR A 90 12.69 36.59 9.04
N LYS A 91 11.59 36.03 9.56
CA LYS A 91 11.44 35.62 10.96
C LYS A 91 10.95 34.20 11.03
N LYS A 92 11.15 33.55 12.18
CA LYS A 92 10.67 32.19 12.41
C LYS A 92 9.13 32.11 12.40
N GLU A 93 8.42 33.21 12.68
CA GLU A 93 6.96 33.27 12.63
C GLU A 93 6.37 33.44 11.22
N ASN A 94 7.19 33.52 10.17
CA ASN A 94 6.71 33.62 8.79
C ASN A 94 5.76 32.45 8.44
N PHE A 95 4.75 32.72 7.59
CA PHE A 95 3.73 31.75 7.24
C PHE A 95 4.32 30.43 6.71
N LEU A 96 5.22 30.51 5.73
CA LEU A 96 6.12 29.42 5.36
C LEU A 96 7.49 29.61 6.02
N GLN A 97 8.02 28.48 6.50
CA GLN A 97 9.35 28.41 7.09
C GLN A 97 10.27 27.62 6.18
N PHE A 98 11.56 27.95 6.24
CA PHE A 98 12.61 27.33 5.46
C PHE A 98 13.72 26.82 6.37
N GLU A 99 14.10 25.55 6.21
CA GLU A 99 15.12 24.89 7.03
C GLU A 99 16.47 25.61 6.93
N VAL A 100 16.89 25.96 5.70
CA VAL A 100 18.16 26.65 5.46
C VAL A 100 18.22 27.97 6.21
N LEU A 101 17.13 28.75 6.19
CA LEU A 101 17.05 30.04 6.89
C LEU A 101 16.92 29.85 8.41
N ASN A 102 16.14 28.87 8.87
CA ASN A 102 15.99 28.58 10.28
C ASN A 102 17.30 28.12 10.94
N ASN A 103 18.13 27.37 10.21
CA ASN A 103 19.44 26.94 10.68
C ASN A 103 20.40 28.12 10.89
N LEU A 104 20.28 29.18 10.09
CA LEU A 104 21.05 30.42 10.28
C LEU A 104 20.67 31.16 11.57
N LEU A 105 19.47 30.92 12.11
CA LEU A 105 18.93 31.52 13.33
C LEU A 105 19.21 30.69 14.61
N LEU A 106 19.89 29.54 14.52
CA LEU A 106 20.15 28.69 15.69
C LEU A 106 21.19 29.30 16.65
N PRO A 107 20.96 29.24 17.98
CA PRO A 107 21.79 29.93 18.98
C PRO A 107 23.23 29.40 19.12
N ASN A 108 23.54 28.22 18.58
CA ASN A 108 24.90 27.65 18.62
C ASN A 108 25.86 28.29 17.61
N ASN A 109 25.38 29.18 16.73
CA ASN A 109 26.23 29.98 15.84
C ASN A 109 26.67 31.27 16.55
N ILE A 110 27.77 31.20 17.29
CA ILE A 110 28.32 32.26 18.16
C ILE A 110 28.81 33.52 17.38
N LYS A 111 28.59 33.57 16.06
CA LYS A 111 28.97 34.69 15.18
C LYS A 111 27.78 35.10 14.33
N ASN A 112 27.53 36.40 14.18
CA ASN A 112 26.55 36.94 13.24
C ASN A 112 26.73 36.27 11.87
N ASN A 113 25.79 35.39 11.53
CA ASN A 113 25.79 34.67 10.26
C ASN A 113 25.44 35.68 9.17
N ASN A 114 26.43 35.92 8.31
CA ASN A 114 26.31 36.79 7.15
C ASN A 114 26.65 35.98 5.89
N GLY A 115 25.99 36.30 4.79
CA GLY A 115 26.19 35.56 3.55
C GLY A 115 25.67 36.31 2.34
N THR A 116 25.88 35.71 1.17
CA THR A 116 25.26 36.14 -0.07
C THR A 116 24.45 35.01 -0.69
N ILE A 117 23.27 35.33 -1.17
CA ILE A 117 22.47 34.46 -2.05
C ILE A 117 22.49 35.06 -3.44
N GLU A 118 22.75 34.22 -4.42
CA GLU A 118 22.65 34.56 -5.84
C GLU A 118 21.63 33.65 -6.50
N CYS A 119 20.70 34.23 -7.25
CA CYS A 119 19.66 33.49 -7.95
C CYS A 119 19.25 34.21 -9.23
N ALA A 120 18.77 33.45 -10.21
CA ALA A 120 18.31 33.96 -11.51
C ALA A 120 16.90 34.59 -11.49
N PHE A 121 16.35 34.87 -10.30
CA PHE A 121 15.01 35.45 -10.11
C PHE A 121 14.97 36.34 -8.85
N GLU A 122 13.92 37.16 -8.73
CA GLU A 122 13.74 38.10 -7.62
C GLU A 122 13.34 37.38 -6.31
N LEU A 123 14.30 36.77 -5.61
CA LEU A 123 14.04 36.02 -4.37
C LEU A 123 13.27 36.82 -3.31
N SER A 124 13.52 38.14 -3.21
CA SER A 124 12.82 39.00 -2.25
C SER A 124 11.30 39.02 -2.44
N TYR A 125 10.83 38.88 -3.68
CA TYR A 125 9.43 38.79 -4.02
C TYR A 125 8.81 37.46 -3.54
N PHE A 126 9.47 36.34 -3.82
CA PHE A 126 8.98 35.01 -3.40
C PHE A 126 9.03 34.81 -1.90
N LEU A 127 10.03 35.38 -1.22
CA LEU A 127 10.08 35.39 0.24
C LEU A 127 8.91 36.18 0.86
N LYS A 128 8.53 37.32 0.27
CA LYS A 128 7.33 38.08 0.71
C LYS A 128 6.05 37.26 0.56
N ILE A 129 5.81 36.68 -0.62
CA ILE A 129 4.63 35.82 -0.85
C ILE A 129 4.62 34.64 0.12
N SER A 130 5.78 34.04 0.39
CA SER A 130 5.87 32.91 1.33
C SER A 130 5.63 33.31 2.80
N SER A 131 5.82 34.59 3.14
CA SER A 131 5.62 35.10 4.50
C SER A 131 4.18 35.50 4.79
N ASP A 132 3.43 35.91 3.77
CA ASP A 132 2.03 36.34 3.86
C ASP A 132 1.24 35.90 2.64
N LEU A 133 0.14 35.18 2.86
CA LEU A 133 -0.76 34.71 1.80
C LEU A 133 -1.46 35.86 1.07
N GLU A 134 -1.65 37.02 1.71
CA GLU A 134 -2.30 38.18 1.10
C GLU A 134 -1.46 38.80 -0.04
N GLU A 135 -0.16 38.53 -0.06
CA GLU A 135 0.79 38.98 -1.10
C GLU A 135 0.72 38.13 -2.39
N LEU A 136 -0.10 37.06 -2.42
CA LEU A 136 -0.30 36.27 -3.62
C LEU A 136 -0.91 37.12 -4.75
N PRO A 137 -0.32 37.13 -5.96
CA PRO A 137 -0.82 37.96 -7.03
C PRO A 137 -2.19 37.47 -7.50
N ASN A 138 -3.10 38.42 -7.75
CA ASN A 138 -4.41 38.12 -8.30
C ASN A 138 -4.34 37.43 -9.66
N LYS A 139 -3.26 37.55 -10.45
CA LYS A 139 -3.07 36.90 -11.75
C LYS A 139 -1.76 36.10 -11.76
N PRO A 140 -1.79 34.79 -11.49
CA PRO A 140 -0.57 33.99 -11.55
C PRO A 140 -0.18 33.69 -13.00
N ASN A 141 1.13 33.60 -13.26
CA ASN A 141 1.69 33.08 -14.51
C ASN A 141 2.55 31.83 -14.22
N SER A 142 2.99 31.12 -15.26
CA SER A 142 3.83 29.92 -15.11
C SER A 142 5.15 30.22 -14.39
N ASP A 143 5.78 31.37 -14.66
CA ASP A 143 7.05 31.77 -14.04
C ASP A 143 6.95 31.93 -12.52
N LEU A 144 5.83 32.45 -12.01
CA LEU A 144 5.54 32.53 -10.58
C LEU A 144 5.65 31.16 -9.91
N PHE A 145 5.00 30.14 -10.49
CA PHE A 145 5.03 28.79 -9.96
C PHE A 145 6.45 28.22 -10.00
N LYS A 146 7.17 28.40 -11.12
CA LYS A 146 8.52 27.86 -11.28
C LYS A 146 9.46 28.42 -10.21
N CYS A 147 9.48 29.74 -10.06
CA CYS A 147 10.35 30.42 -9.10
C CYS A 147 9.95 30.15 -7.64
N MET A 148 8.64 29.99 -7.35
CA MET A 148 8.18 29.60 -6.02
C MET A 148 8.66 28.20 -5.64
N PHE A 149 8.51 27.22 -6.53
CA PHE A 149 8.99 25.87 -6.29
C PHE A 149 10.53 25.79 -6.25
N LEU A 150 11.24 26.61 -7.03
CA LEU A 150 12.70 26.75 -6.92
C LEU A 150 13.08 27.25 -5.53
N THR A 151 12.35 28.24 -5.00
CA THR A 151 12.53 28.74 -3.64
C THR A 151 12.31 27.63 -2.61
N PHE A 152 11.25 26.83 -2.76
CA PHE A 152 10.98 25.68 -1.87
C PHE A 152 12.10 24.65 -1.87
N LYS A 153 12.62 24.32 -3.05
CA LYS A 153 13.71 23.36 -3.22
C LYS A 153 15.00 23.85 -2.56
N PHE A 154 15.47 25.03 -2.95
CA PHE A 154 16.79 25.50 -2.56
C PHE A 154 16.87 25.97 -1.10
N LEU A 155 15.79 26.55 -0.56
CA LEU A 155 15.74 26.94 0.84
C LEU A 155 15.20 25.84 1.76
N LYS A 156 14.76 24.71 1.20
CA LYS A 156 14.13 23.57 1.90
C LYS A 156 12.93 24.00 2.74
N VAL A 157 11.78 24.15 2.10
CA VAL A 157 10.53 24.51 2.80
C VAL A 157 10.18 23.44 3.85
N ILE A 158 9.72 23.86 5.02
CA ILE A 158 9.38 22.92 6.11
C ILE A 158 7.99 22.33 5.87
N GLU A 159 7.89 21.01 5.95
CA GLU A 159 6.62 20.30 5.89
C GLU A 159 5.77 20.60 7.13
N ASN A 160 4.67 21.35 6.94
CA ASN A 160 3.72 21.67 7.99
C ASN A 160 2.32 21.98 7.40
N LYS A 161 1.35 22.26 8.28
CA LYS A 161 -0.02 22.62 7.88
C LYS A 161 -0.10 23.90 7.03
N GLN A 162 0.87 24.82 7.16
CA GLN A 162 0.88 26.08 6.41
C GLN A 162 1.31 25.87 4.96
N LEU A 163 2.29 24.99 4.70
CA LEU A 163 2.66 24.58 3.34
C LEU A 163 1.44 24.04 2.58
N LEU A 164 0.65 23.17 3.21
CA LEU A 164 -0.57 22.64 2.62
C LEU A 164 -1.58 23.74 2.29
N LYS A 165 -1.83 24.67 3.22
CA LYS A 165 -2.71 25.83 2.98
C LYS A 165 -2.20 26.75 1.86
N PHE A 166 -0.89 26.94 1.79
CA PHE A 166 -0.27 27.72 0.73
C PHE A 166 -0.51 27.11 -0.65
N LEU A 167 -0.25 25.80 -0.78
CA LEU A 167 -0.51 25.06 -2.01
C LEU A 167 -2.00 25.08 -2.38
N GLN A 168 -2.92 25.04 -1.40
CA GLN A 168 -4.36 25.18 -1.66
C GLN A 168 -4.70 26.55 -2.25
N ALA A 169 -4.13 27.63 -1.71
CA ALA A 169 -4.33 28.98 -2.24
C ALA A 169 -3.85 29.09 -3.69
N LEU A 170 -2.69 28.51 -4.00
CA LEU A 170 -2.15 28.44 -5.36
C LEU A 170 -3.09 27.69 -6.33
N ILE A 171 -3.69 26.57 -5.91
CA ILE A 171 -4.62 25.80 -6.74
C ILE A 171 -5.94 26.53 -6.94
N LEU A 172 -6.45 27.20 -5.90
CA LEU A 172 -7.65 28.02 -6.01
C LEU A 172 -7.45 29.10 -7.08
N LEU A 173 -6.30 29.77 -7.09
CA LEU A 173 -5.94 30.72 -8.14
C LEU A 173 -5.97 30.06 -9.52
N ILE A 174 -5.30 28.92 -9.71
CA ILE A 174 -5.33 28.17 -11.00
C ILE A 174 -6.78 27.87 -11.43
N SER A 175 -7.61 27.40 -10.50
CA SER A 175 -8.98 26.95 -10.80
C SER A 175 -9.95 28.08 -11.17
N ILE A 176 -9.74 29.30 -10.62
CA ILE A 176 -10.58 30.48 -10.88
C ILE A 176 -10.29 31.05 -12.27
N PHE A 177 -9.02 31.07 -12.70
CA PHE A 177 -8.64 31.68 -13.98
C PHE A 177 -9.10 30.89 -15.20
N ASP A 178 -9.17 29.56 -15.12
CA ASP A 178 -9.64 28.72 -16.23
C ASP A 178 -11.11 28.94 -16.61
N LYS A 179 -11.95 29.45 -15.70
CA LYS A 179 -13.36 29.74 -15.98
C LYS A 179 -13.56 31.03 -16.78
N ASN A 180 -12.60 31.95 -16.73
CA ASN A 180 -12.69 33.28 -17.34
C ASN A 180 -11.93 33.31 -18.68
N LYS A 181 -12.46 32.66 -19.72
CA LYS A 181 -11.90 32.54 -21.09
C LYS A 181 -11.72 33.89 -21.86
N THR A 182 -11.66 35.03 -21.20
CA THR A 182 -11.74 36.37 -21.83
C THR A 182 -10.42 37.15 -21.86
N SER A 183 -9.28 36.57 -21.47
CA SER A 183 -7.98 37.25 -21.61
C SER A 183 -7.00 36.42 -22.43
N ASN A 184 -6.32 37.07 -23.39
CA ASN A 184 -5.24 36.56 -24.26
C ASN A 184 -3.97 36.10 -23.50
N PHE A 185 -4.12 35.51 -22.31
CA PHE A 185 -3.02 35.00 -21.50
C PHE A 185 -3.11 33.47 -21.49
N ASP A 186 -2.22 32.83 -22.24
CA ASP A 186 -2.00 31.38 -22.19
C ASP A 186 -1.25 31.05 -20.89
N PHE A 187 -1.99 30.81 -19.82
CA PHE A 187 -1.43 30.17 -18.63
C PHE A 187 -1.17 28.69 -18.94
N ASN A 188 0.04 28.37 -19.39
CA ASN A 188 0.40 27.03 -19.84
C ASN A 188 1.18 26.27 -18.76
N ILE A 189 0.46 25.69 -17.79
CA ILE A 189 1.04 24.76 -16.79
C ILE A 189 1.80 23.61 -17.49
N LYS A 190 1.39 23.22 -18.70
CA LYS A 190 2.01 22.14 -19.46
C LYS A 190 3.49 22.36 -19.70
N GLU A 191 3.90 23.58 -20.08
CA GLU A 191 5.31 23.94 -20.28
C GLU A 191 6.12 23.85 -19.00
N LEU A 192 5.54 24.26 -17.87
CA LEU A 192 6.22 24.24 -16.58
C LEU A 192 6.58 22.83 -16.14
N PHE A 193 5.64 21.88 -16.21
CA PHE A 193 5.89 20.51 -15.76
C PHE A 193 6.67 19.71 -16.82
N ASN A 194 6.52 20.01 -18.12
CA ASN A 194 7.29 19.34 -19.18
C ASN A 194 8.79 19.67 -19.15
N SER A 195 9.20 20.74 -18.47
CA SER A 195 10.62 21.12 -18.36
C SER A 195 11.48 20.16 -17.49
N GLY A 196 10.89 19.09 -16.94
CA GLY A 196 11.57 18.15 -16.04
C GLY A 196 11.81 18.71 -14.63
N PHE A 197 11.52 19.98 -14.39
CA PHE A 197 11.77 20.69 -13.15
C PHE A 197 11.18 20.01 -11.89
N LEU A 198 10.00 19.43 -11.99
CA LEU A 198 9.36 18.76 -10.85
C LEU A 198 10.08 17.48 -10.43
N THR A 199 10.82 16.82 -11.32
CA THR A 199 11.59 15.62 -10.98
C THR A 199 12.54 15.88 -9.82
N GLU A 200 13.08 17.09 -9.74
CA GLU A 200 14.05 17.53 -8.75
C GLU A 200 13.44 18.05 -7.43
N LEU A 201 12.12 18.16 -7.33
CA LEU A 201 11.46 18.55 -6.08
C LEU A 201 11.39 17.38 -5.09
N ASP A 202 11.43 17.71 -3.80
CA ASP A 202 11.28 16.73 -2.74
C ASP A 202 9.91 16.02 -2.79
N SER A 203 9.91 14.72 -2.45
CA SER A 203 8.70 13.88 -2.51
C SER A 203 7.54 14.41 -1.64
N TYR A 204 7.84 15.01 -0.47
CA TYR A 204 6.80 15.57 0.40
C TYR A 204 6.11 16.79 -0.22
N ILE A 205 6.82 17.62 -1.02
CA ILE A 205 6.21 18.76 -1.73
C ILE A 205 5.23 18.23 -2.76
N LYS A 206 5.63 17.21 -3.54
CA LYS A 206 4.77 16.55 -4.55
C LYS A 206 3.50 15.98 -3.91
N LYS A 207 3.63 15.28 -2.77
CA LYS A 207 2.50 14.72 -2.01
C LYS A 207 1.59 15.82 -1.46
N ASN A 208 2.14 16.86 -0.83
CA ASN A 208 1.36 17.99 -0.31
C ASN A 208 0.65 18.76 -1.43
N PHE A 209 1.21 18.80 -2.64
CA PHE A 209 0.54 19.41 -3.79
C PHE A 209 -0.67 18.58 -4.23
N ILE A 210 -0.55 17.25 -4.29
CA ILE A 210 -1.69 16.35 -4.53
C ILE A 210 -2.77 16.55 -3.44
N PHE A 211 -2.37 16.62 -2.17
CA PHE A 211 -3.28 16.88 -1.04
C PHE A 211 -4.01 18.21 -1.14
N ALA A 212 -3.30 19.24 -1.57
CA ALA A 212 -3.89 20.54 -1.77
C ALA A 212 -4.97 20.49 -2.88
N ILE A 213 -4.73 19.77 -3.98
CA ILE A 213 -5.73 19.59 -5.06
C ILE A 213 -6.98 18.91 -4.50
N LEU A 214 -6.80 17.78 -3.83
CA LEU A 214 -7.92 17.01 -3.28
C LEU A 214 -8.70 17.81 -2.23
N ASN A 215 -8.02 18.54 -1.35
CA ASN A 215 -8.66 19.36 -0.32
C ASN A 215 -9.48 20.53 -0.91
N VAL A 216 -8.96 21.22 -1.94
CA VAL A 216 -9.69 22.32 -2.61
C VAL A 216 -11.02 21.82 -3.16
N PHE A 217 -11.06 20.59 -3.66
CA PHE A 217 -12.27 19.97 -4.19
C PHE A 217 -13.03 19.11 -3.17
N MET A 218 -12.70 19.21 -1.88
CA MET A 218 -13.33 18.48 -0.78
C MET A 218 -13.37 16.96 -0.98
N MET A 219 -12.36 16.40 -1.66
CA MET A 219 -12.18 14.97 -1.83
C MET A 219 -11.49 14.41 -0.59
N LYS A 220 -12.10 13.42 0.06
CA LYS A 220 -11.46 12.72 1.19
C LYS A 220 -10.48 11.68 0.66
N TYR A 221 -9.33 11.56 1.32
CA TYR A 221 -8.28 10.63 0.92
C TYR A 221 -7.46 10.13 2.10
N ILE A 222 -6.77 9.00 1.91
CA ILE A 222 -5.79 8.42 2.83
C ILE A 222 -4.61 7.91 2.01
N PHE A 223 -3.39 7.96 2.58
CA PHE A 223 -2.24 7.23 2.06
C PHE A 223 -2.04 5.95 2.87
N TYR A 224 -1.99 4.81 2.18
CA TYR A 224 -1.73 3.51 2.78
C TYR A 224 -0.66 2.79 1.97
N ASP A 225 0.47 2.45 2.61
CA ASP A 225 1.61 1.79 1.98
C ASP A 225 2.03 2.45 0.64
N GLU A 226 2.18 3.78 0.67
CA GLU A 226 2.49 4.63 -0.50
C GLU A 226 1.44 4.67 -1.63
N ASN A 227 0.30 3.99 -1.47
CA ASN A 227 -0.85 4.07 -2.36
C ASN A 227 -1.79 5.21 -1.92
N LEU A 228 -2.40 5.89 -2.89
CA LEU A 228 -3.38 6.95 -2.65
C LEU A 228 -4.79 6.37 -2.76
N ILE A 229 -5.59 6.50 -1.71
CA ILE A 229 -6.97 6.01 -1.66
C ILE A 229 -7.92 7.20 -1.58
N LEU A 230 -8.87 7.30 -2.50
CA LEU A 230 -9.96 8.28 -2.48
C LEU A 230 -11.22 7.64 -1.90
N LEU A 231 -11.81 8.31 -0.91
CA LEU A 231 -12.89 7.79 -0.07
C LEU A 231 -14.09 8.75 -0.02
N GLU A 232 -15.26 8.21 0.31
CA GLU A 232 -16.46 9.01 0.59
C GLU A 232 -16.53 9.40 2.07
N ASN A 233 -16.00 8.53 2.94
CA ASN A 233 -15.75 8.80 4.34
C ASN A 233 -14.38 8.26 4.78
N ILE A 234 -13.67 9.01 5.64
CA ILE A 234 -12.34 8.62 6.13
C ILE A 234 -12.43 7.34 6.97
N ASN A 235 -13.59 7.08 7.59
CA ASN A 235 -13.86 5.90 8.40
C ASN A 235 -14.26 4.65 7.56
N ASN A 236 -14.30 4.75 6.23
CA ASN A 236 -14.59 3.56 5.42
C ASN A 236 -13.40 2.61 5.46
N SER A 237 -13.65 1.33 5.71
CA SER A 237 -12.63 0.28 5.68
C SER A 237 -11.92 0.26 4.32
N ASN A 238 -10.58 0.30 4.36
CA ASN A 238 -9.75 0.09 3.18
C ASN A 238 -9.53 -1.41 3.00
N ASP A 239 -10.02 -1.98 1.91
CA ASP A 239 -9.77 -3.37 1.57
C ASP A 239 -8.42 -3.48 0.86
N ALA A 240 -7.39 -3.89 1.60
CA ALA A 240 -6.04 -4.08 1.07
C ALA A 240 -5.98 -5.17 -0.02
N SER A 241 -7.01 -6.02 -0.17
CA SER A 241 -7.05 -7.08 -1.18
C SER A 241 -7.10 -6.57 -2.62
N PHE A 242 -7.33 -5.26 -2.84
CA PHE A 242 -7.27 -4.66 -4.17
C PHE A 242 -5.84 -4.42 -4.66
N PHE A 243 -4.85 -4.36 -3.77
CA PHE A 243 -3.45 -4.19 -4.15
C PHE A 243 -2.83 -5.56 -4.46
N ASN A 244 -2.45 -5.78 -5.71
CA ASN A 244 -1.82 -7.02 -6.14
C ASN A 244 -0.29 -6.88 -6.11
N GLU A 245 0.37 -7.72 -5.32
CA GLU A 245 1.83 -7.71 -5.13
C GLU A 245 2.64 -7.97 -6.42
N HIS A 246 2.03 -8.60 -7.43
CA HIS A 246 2.65 -8.87 -8.73
C HIS A 246 2.55 -7.69 -9.70
N ILE A 247 1.84 -6.61 -9.36
CA ILE A 247 1.77 -5.38 -10.15
C ILE A 247 2.79 -4.37 -9.61
N PRO A 248 3.83 -3.98 -10.39
CA PRO A 248 4.98 -3.23 -9.89
C PRO A 248 4.73 -1.71 -9.77
N TYR A 249 3.48 -1.29 -9.61
CA TYR A 249 3.07 0.11 -9.65
C TYR A 249 2.26 0.46 -8.41
N LYS A 250 2.56 1.63 -7.80
CA LYS A 250 1.70 2.20 -6.76
C LYS A 250 0.35 2.57 -7.37
N SER A 251 -0.68 2.50 -6.56
CA SER A 251 -2.07 2.59 -6.99
C SER A 251 -2.76 3.86 -6.51
N LEU A 252 -3.57 4.44 -7.39
CA LEU A 252 -4.68 5.31 -7.06
C LEU A 252 -5.93 4.43 -6.93
N LEU A 253 -6.39 4.19 -5.71
CA LEU A 253 -7.63 3.45 -5.44
C LEU A 253 -8.80 4.41 -5.28
N ILE A 254 -9.82 4.25 -6.11
CA ILE A 254 -11.08 4.97 -6.02
C ILE A 254 -12.12 3.99 -5.49
N ASN A 255 -12.46 4.11 -4.21
CA ASN A 255 -13.22 3.09 -3.49
C ASN A 255 -14.71 3.04 -3.89
N ASN A 256 -15.20 4.03 -4.64
CA ASN A 256 -16.59 4.11 -5.07
C ASN A 256 -16.75 4.82 -6.43
N TYR A 257 -17.70 4.36 -7.24
CA TYR A 257 -18.04 5.00 -8.51
C TYR A 257 -18.44 6.48 -8.40
N ASN A 258 -19.15 6.90 -7.34
CA ASN A 258 -19.51 8.31 -7.16
C ASN A 258 -18.28 9.20 -6.97
N ILE A 259 -17.24 8.69 -6.31
CA ILE A 259 -15.96 9.37 -6.12
C ILE A 259 -15.24 9.46 -7.47
N PHE A 260 -15.30 8.41 -8.29
CA PHE A 260 -14.79 8.43 -9.65
C PHE A 260 -15.47 9.53 -10.47
N CYS A 261 -16.80 9.64 -10.45
CA CYS A 261 -17.51 10.73 -11.14
C CYS A 261 -17.11 12.13 -10.66
N ARG A 262 -16.92 12.32 -9.34
CA ARG A 262 -16.46 13.59 -8.79
C ARG A 262 -15.06 13.92 -9.27
N LEU A 263 -14.14 12.97 -9.22
CA LEU A 263 -12.79 13.13 -9.73
C LEU A 263 -12.80 13.48 -11.21
N GLU A 264 -13.55 12.74 -12.03
CA GLU A 264 -13.69 13.01 -13.46
C GLU A 264 -14.21 14.41 -13.75
N ASN A 265 -15.18 14.91 -12.96
CA ASN A 265 -15.66 16.29 -13.11
C ASN A 265 -14.61 17.34 -12.75
N ILE A 266 -13.77 17.08 -11.74
CA ILE A 266 -12.64 17.95 -11.38
C ILE A 266 -11.60 17.97 -12.50
N LEU A 267 -11.27 16.80 -13.04
CA LEU A 267 -10.29 16.62 -14.11
C LEU A 267 -10.78 17.13 -15.49
N ARG A 268 -12.02 17.62 -15.62
CA ARG A 268 -12.43 18.36 -16.84
C ARG A 268 -11.66 19.66 -17.02
N ASN A 269 -11.15 20.24 -15.92
CA ASN A 269 -10.24 21.37 -16.01
C ASN A 269 -8.86 20.87 -16.50
N PRO A 270 -8.34 21.35 -17.66
CA PRO A 270 -7.12 20.82 -18.25
C PRO A 270 -5.89 21.03 -17.36
N ASN A 271 -5.80 22.17 -16.69
CA ASN A 271 -4.68 22.54 -15.83
C ASN A 271 -4.63 21.68 -14.57
N ILE A 272 -5.78 21.43 -13.95
CA ILE A 272 -5.91 20.52 -12.80
C ILE A 272 -5.64 19.09 -13.24
N SER A 273 -6.20 18.66 -14.36
CA SER A 273 -5.98 17.31 -14.90
C SER A 273 -4.51 17.05 -15.14
N PHE A 274 -3.84 17.96 -15.84
CA PHE A 274 -2.43 17.81 -16.16
C PHE A 274 -1.57 17.85 -14.88
N SER A 275 -1.81 18.80 -13.97
CA SER A 275 -1.07 18.90 -12.71
C SER A 275 -1.21 17.63 -11.86
N PHE A 276 -2.46 17.16 -11.68
CA PHE A 276 -2.76 15.99 -10.86
C PHE A 276 -2.14 14.71 -11.45
N LEU A 277 -2.37 14.45 -12.75
CA LEU A 277 -1.85 13.24 -13.40
C LEU A 277 -0.32 13.25 -13.49
N TYR A 278 0.30 14.40 -13.77
CA TYR A 278 1.76 14.51 -13.77
C TYR A 278 2.35 14.24 -12.39
N LEU A 279 1.78 14.82 -11.32
CA LEU A 279 2.22 14.59 -9.95
C LEU A 279 2.10 13.11 -9.54
N LEU A 280 1.03 12.41 -9.94
CA LEU A 280 0.88 10.97 -9.71
C LEU A 280 2.02 10.18 -10.37
N ASN A 281 2.33 10.50 -11.63
CA ASN A 281 3.41 9.86 -12.37
C ASN A 281 4.79 10.06 -11.68
N GLU A 282 5.04 11.26 -11.16
CA GLU A 282 6.27 11.63 -10.44
C GLU A 282 6.46 10.90 -9.10
N ILE A 283 5.37 10.52 -8.43
CA ILE A 283 5.43 9.70 -7.20
C ILE A 283 5.24 8.20 -7.48
N ASN A 284 5.34 7.79 -8.75
CA ASN A 284 5.20 6.42 -9.24
C ASN A 284 3.81 5.77 -9.01
N ILE A 285 2.76 6.58 -8.91
CA ILE A 285 1.37 6.09 -8.96
C ILE A 285 0.98 5.92 -10.43
N LYS A 286 1.09 4.68 -10.92
CA LYS A 286 0.83 4.29 -12.31
C LYS A 286 -0.20 3.17 -12.43
N SER A 287 -0.77 2.72 -11.31
CA SER A 287 -1.92 1.83 -11.29
C SER A 287 -3.18 2.61 -10.91
N LEU A 288 -4.28 2.39 -11.63
CA LEU A 288 -5.59 2.95 -11.30
C LEU A 288 -6.55 1.82 -10.94
N ILE A 289 -7.15 1.90 -9.77
CA ILE A 289 -8.16 0.94 -9.30
C ILE A 289 -9.49 1.66 -9.15
N ILE A 290 -10.48 1.26 -9.93
CA ILE A 290 -11.85 1.76 -9.86
C ILE A 290 -12.72 0.66 -9.26
N ASN A 291 -13.34 0.99 -8.14
CA ASN A 291 -14.18 0.06 -7.42
C ASN A 291 -15.58 0.63 -7.22
N ASN A 292 -16.61 -0.17 -7.49
CA ASN A 292 -18.00 0.17 -7.24
C ASN A 292 -18.58 -0.64 -6.07
N ASN A 293 -17.94 -0.56 -4.91
CA ASN A 293 -18.29 -1.34 -3.71
C ASN A 293 -19.76 -1.24 -3.27
N ARG A 294 -20.44 -0.12 -3.54
CA ARG A 294 -21.85 0.06 -3.17
C ARG A 294 -22.84 -0.41 -4.26
N GLY A 295 -22.34 -0.95 -5.38
CA GLY A 295 -23.17 -1.42 -6.48
C GLY A 295 -24.06 -0.33 -7.09
N PHE A 296 -23.56 0.91 -7.16
CA PHE A 296 -24.36 1.98 -7.76
C PHE A 296 -24.67 1.65 -9.22
N ILE A 297 -25.94 1.80 -9.59
CA ILE A 297 -26.36 1.73 -11.00
C ILE A 297 -25.66 2.86 -11.73
N ILE A 298 -24.92 2.50 -12.75
CA ILE A 298 -24.19 3.48 -13.56
C ILE A 298 -25.14 3.94 -14.67
N PRO A 299 -25.63 5.19 -14.63
CA PRO A 299 -26.44 5.71 -15.71
C PRO A 299 -25.60 5.77 -17.00
N ASP A 300 -26.24 5.62 -18.15
CA ASP A 300 -25.64 5.79 -19.49
C ASP A 300 -25.22 7.24 -19.81
N SER A 301 -24.82 8.00 -18.79
CA SER A 301 -24.32 9.37 -18.90
C SER A 301 -23.06 9.47 -19.77
N GLU A 302 -22.78 10.66 -20.32
CA GLU A 302 -21.52 10.93 -21.02
C GLU A 302 -20.33 10.83 -20.05
N PHE A 303 -19.54 9.78 -20.20
CA PHE A 303 -18.24 9.65 -19.53
C PHE A 303 -17.18 10.39 -20.34
N TYR A 304 -16.41 11.25 -19.67
CA TYR A 304 -15.34 12.03 -20.30
C TYR A 304 -13.97 11.37 -20.15
N PHE A 305 -13.81 10.42 -19.21
CA PHE A 305 -12.57 9.67 -18.95
C PHE A 305 -11.31 10.57 -18.94
N SER A 306 -11.43 11.76 -18.33
CA SER A 306 -10.39 12.78 -18.24
C SER A 306 -9.15 12.28 -17.50
N SER A 307 -9.29 11.32 -16.57
CA SER A 307 -8.16 10.61 -15.95
C SER A 307 -7.23 9.90 -16.94
N PHE A 308 -7.71 9.56 -18.14
CA PHE A 308 -6.93 8.89 -19.17
C PHE A 308 -6.32 9.82 -20.22
N SER A 309 -6.58 11.12 -20.14
CA SER A 309 -6.13 12.12 -21.13
C SER A 309 -4.61 12.19 -21.33
N HIS A 310 -3.80 11.71 -20.37
CA HIS A 310 -2.34 11.81 -20.38
C HIS A 310 -1.60 10.46 -20.37
N ASN A 311 -2.31 9.33 -20.49
CA ASN A 311 -1.71 7.99 -20.58
C ASN A 311 -0.62 7.70 -19.52
N ILE A 312 -0.81 8.14 -18.27
CA ILE A 312 0.15 7.90 -17.18
C ILE A 312 0.05 6.47 -16.63
N PHE A 313 -1.15 5.89 -16.69
CA PHE A 313 -1.43 4.61 -16.07
C PHE A 313 -0.89 3.49 -16.95
N LYS A 314 -0.28 2.50 -16.29
CA LYS A 314 0.23 1.26 -16.88
C LYS A 314 -0.53 0.03 -16.37
N SER A 315 -1.28 0.18 -15.29
CA SER A 315 -2.11 -0.87 -14.70
C SER A 315 -3.50 -0.32 -14.45
N ILE A 316 -4.52 -1.11 -14.77
CA ILE A 316 -5.92 -0.76 -14.50
C ILE A 316 -6.62 -1.94 -13.83
N THR A 317 -7.37 -1.65 -12.77
CA THR A 317 -8.26 -2.59 -12.10
C THR A 317 -9.68 -2.03 -12.10
N ILE A 318 -10.65 -2.81 -12.56
CA ILE A 318 -12.07 -2.48 -12.51
C ILE A 318 -12.75 -3.56 -11.68
N SER A 319 -13.51 -3.15 -10.66
CA SER A 319 -14.08 -4.08 -9.68
C SER A 319 -15.50 -3.75 -9.24
N ASN A 320 -16.32 -4.79 -9.07
CA ASN A 320 -17.70 -4.73 -8.58
C ASN A 320 -18.68 -3.99 -9.52
N PHE A 321 -18.52 -4.16 -10.83
CA PHE A 321 -19.43 -3.61 -11.84
C PHE A 321 -20.35 -4.75 -12.33
N ASN A 322 -21.47 -4.99 -11.63
CA ASN A 322 -22.34 -6.12 -11.92
C ASN A 322 -23.43 -5.79 -12.97
N ASP A 323 -24.08 -4.63 -12.90
CA ASP A 323 -25.29 -4.36 -13.70
C ASP A 323 -25.03 -3.56 -15.00
N SER A 324 -23.88 -2.88 -15.09
CA SER A 324 -23.60 -1.88 -16.14
C SER A 324 -22.15 -1.93 -16.66
N SER A 325 -21.46 -3.03 -16.42
CA SER A 325 -20.07 -3.26 -16.83
C SER A 325 -19.87 -3.22 -18.33
N SER A 326 -20.81 -3.76 -19.11
CA SER A 326 -20.68 -3.83 -20.57
C SER A 326 -20.63 -2.44 -21.21
N SER A 327 -21.58 -1.55 -20.87
CA SER A 327 -21.59 -0.18 -21.41
C SER A 327 -20.40 0.64 -20.92
N PHE A 328 -20.03 0.50 -19.64
CA PHE A 328 -18.86 1.13 -19.07
C PHE A 328 -17.57 0.70 -19.78
N LEU A 329 -17.33 -0.61 -19.91
CA LEU A 329 -16.13 -1.17 -20.55
C LEU A 329 -16.06 -0.82 -22.04
N LEU A 330 -17.19 -0.79 -22.75
CA LEU A 330 -17.23 -0.40 -24.16
C LEU A 330 -16.77 1.06 -24.34
N ARG A 331 -17.26 1.98 -23.51
CA ARG A 331 -16.85 3.38 -23.57
C ARG A 331 -15.41 3.55 -23.09
N PHE A 332 -15.05 2.92 -21.99
CA PHE A 332 -13.68 2.89 -21.48
C PHE A 332 -12.68 2.43 -22.55
N ASN A 333 -13.03 1.41 -23.34
CA ASN A 333 -12.22 0.94 -24.46
C ASN A 333 -11.92 2.03 -25.50
N ALA A 334 -12.78 3.05 -25.66
CA ALA A 334 -12.51 4.17 -26.57
C ALA A 334 -11.38 5.09 -26.07
N PHE A 335 -11.18 5.20 -24.75
CA PHE A 335 -10.25 6.17 -24.16
C PHE A 335 -8.90 5.59 -23.75
N ILE A 336 -8.82 4.28 -23.45
CA ILE A 336 -7.56 3.68 -23.03
C ILE A 336 -6.51 3.64 -24.15
N GLY A 337 -5.27 3.97 -23.81
CA GLY A 337 -4.11 3.82 -24.69
C GLY A 337 -3.55 2.40 -24.69
N ASN A 338 -2.64 2.13 -25.62
CA ASN A 338 -1.96 0.84 -25.76
C ASN A 338 -0.78 0.65 -24.78
N ASN A 339 -0.57 1.61 -23.89
CA ASN A 339 0.50 1.63 -22.87
C ASN A 339 0.13 0.85 -21.60
N ILE A 340 -1.09 0.31 -21.52
CA ILE A 340 -1.52 -0.53 -20.40
C ILE A 340 -0.81 -1.89 -20.49
N GLU A 341 -0.03 -2.19 -19.44
CA GLU A 341 0.71 -3.43 -19.27
C GLU A 341 -0.08 -4.45 -18.45
N TYR A 342 -0.92 -4.01 -17.51
CA TYR A 342 -1.69 -4.90 -16.62
C TYR A 342 -3.18 -4.53 -16.60
N LEU A 343 -4.05 -5.52 -16.75
CA LEU A 343 -5.49 -5.37 -16.59
C LEU A 343 -6.03 -6.35 -15.56
N THR A 344 -6.84 -5.85 -14.63
CA THR A 344 -7.57 -6.66 -13.65
C THR A 344 -9.08 -6.39 -13.76
N LEU A 345 -9.87 -7.43 -13.91
CA LEU A 345 -11.33 -7.38 -13.88
C LEU A 345 -11.82 -8.27 -12.74
N LYS A 346 -12.57 -7.72 -11.78
CA LYS A 346 -13.03 -8.44 -10.58
C LYS A 346 -14.53 -8.26 -10.35
N ASN A 347 -15.28 -9.34 -10.24
CA ASN A 347 -16.74 -9.33 -10.03
C ASN A 347 -17.44 -8.47 -11.10
N ILE A 348 -17.43 -8.95 -12.34
CA ILE A 348 -17.90 -8.21 -13.52
C ILE A 348 -18.80 -9.09 -14.38
N LEU A 349 -19.88 -8.53 -14.94
CA LEU A 349 -20.74 -9.19 -15.91
C LEU A 349 -20.61 -8.54 -17.30
N VAL A 350 -19.95 -9.17 -18.26
CA VAL A 350 -19.60 -8.53 -19.53
C VAL A 350 -20.05 -9.34 -20.75
N ALA A 351 -20.57 -8.65 -21.78
CA ALA A 351 -20.84 -9.28 -23.05
C ALA A 351 -19.53 -9.72 -23.73
N ARG A 352 -19.50 -10.95 -24.26
CA ARG A 352 -18.29 -11.56 -24.84
C ARG A 352 -17.59 -10.67 -25.86
N ASN A 353 -18.35 -10.08 -26.77
CA ASN A 353 -17.84 -9.18 -27.81
C ASN A 353 -17.13 -7.94 -27.23
N ILE A 354 -17.65 -7.36 -26.15
CA ILE A 354 -17.06 -6.18 -25.52
C ILE A 354 -15.76 -6.54 -24.81
N LEU A 355 -15.74 -7.67 -24.10
CA LEU A 355 -14.52 -8.18 -23.49
C LEU A 355 -13.44 -8.45 -24.54
N ASN A 356 -13.80 -9.12 -25.63
CA ASN A 356 -12.88 -9.40 -26.73
C ASN A 356 -12.35 -8.12 -27.39
N LEU A 357 -13.21 -7.11 -27.59
CA LEU A 357 -12.80 -5.81 -28.15
C LEU A 357 -11.79 -5.09 -27.25
N LEU A 358 -12.05 -5.09 -25.93
CA LEU A 358 -11.16 -4.47 -24.95
C LEU A 358 -9.80 -5.18 -24.93
N LEU A 359 -9.85 -6.49 -24.79
CA LEU A 359 -8.67 -7.32 -24.66
C LEU A 359 -7.82 -7.23 -25.94
N ASN A 360 -8.40 -7.43 -27.13
CA ASN A 360 -7.68 -7.40 -28.42
C ASN A 360 -7.00 -6.05 -28.73
N LYS A 361 -7.43 -4.96 -28.09
CA LYS A 361 -6.80 -3.64 -28.23
C LYS A 361 -5.45 -3.54 -27.50
N LEU A 362 -5.28 -4.28 -26.40
CA LEU A 362 -4.19 -4.08 -25.45
C LEU A 362 -3.05 -5.10 -25.60
N ASN A 363 -1.82 -4.61 -25.55
CA ASN A 363 -0.61 -5.43 -25.51
C ASN A 363 -0.21 -5.71 -24.05
N LEU A 364 -1.03 -6.50 -23.36
CA LEU A 364 -0.88 -6.79 -21.94
C LEU A 364 0.34 -7.67 -21.66
N ARG A 365 1.03 -7.37 -20.57
CA ARG A 365 2.02 -8.24 -19.89
C ARG A 365 1.37 -9.06 -18.77
N GLY A 366 0.32 -8.55 -18.13
CA GLY A 366 -0.41 -9.27 -17.11
C GLY A 366 -1.92 -9.13 -17.23
N LEU A 367 -2.63 -10.22 -16.97
CA LEU A 367 -4.09 -10.26 -16.98
C LEU A 367 -4.63 -11.01 -15.76
N VAL A 368 -5.51 -10.35 -15.01
CA VAL A 368 -6.20 -10.92 -13.85
C VAL A 368 -7.70 -10.88 -14.11
N LEU A 369 -8.35 -12.04 -14.05
CA LEU A 369 -9.79 -12.14 -14.15
C LEU A 369 -10.31 -12.91 -12.93
N TYR A 370 -11.12 -12.24 -12.11
CA TYR A 370 -11.70 -12.81 -10.90
C TYR A 370 -13.23 -12.70 -10.97
N ASP A 371 -13.92 -13.83 -10.97
CA ASP A 371 -15.39 -13.90 -11.05
C ASP A 371 -15.97 -13.01 -12.17
N VAL A 372 -15.43 -13.18 -13.38
CA VAL A 372 -15.88 -12.48 -14.59
C VAL A 372 -16.89 -13.36 -15.32
N ASN A 373 -18.16 -12.97 -15.24
CA ASN A 373 -19.27 -13.66 -15.87
C ASN A 373 -19.51 -13.12 -17.27
N ILE A 374 -19.71 -14.01 -18.24
CA ILE A 374 -19.89 -13.64 -19.64
C ILE A 374 -21.35 -13.76 -20.02
N THR A 375 -21.87 -12.76 -20.73
CA THR A 375 -23.18 -12.85 -21.37
C THR A 375 -23.02 -13.10 -22.88
N GLY A 376 -23.90 -13.96 -23.41
CA GLY A 376 -23.85 -14.45 -24.79
C GLY A 376 -23.45 -15.92 -24.89
N PHE A 377 -23.69 -16.52 -26.06
CA PHE A 377 -23.27 -17.90 -26.37
C PHE A 377 -21.99 -17.90 -27.22
N PRO A 378 -21.01 -18.77 -26.92
CA PRO A 378 -20.89 -19.60 -25.71
C PRO A 378 -20.62 -18.76 -24.46
N ILE A 379 -21.00 -19.29 -23.29
CA ILE A 379 -20.79 -18.66 -21.97
C ILE A 379 -19.36 -18.96 -21.48
N CYS A 380 -18.35 -18.71 -22.33
CA CYS A 380 -16.94 -18.88 -22.00
C CYS A 380 -16.06 -17.93 -22.82
N ILE A 381 -14.83 -17.69 -22.35
CA ILE A 381 -13.83 -16.92 -23.11
C ILE A 381 -13.22 -17.83 -24.17
N ASP A 382 -13.30 -17.44 -25.45
CA ASP A 382 -12.77 -18.20 -26.58
C ASP A 382 -11.88 -17.42 -27.57
N ASP A 383 -12.08 -16.11 -27.75
CA ASP A 383 -11.54 -15.40 -28.93
C ASP A 383 -10.36 -14.41 -28.68
N PHE A 384 -9.83 -14.30 -27.46
CA PHE A 384 -8.74 -13.34 -27.18
C PHE A 384 -7.35 -13.91 -27.49
N THR A 385 -6.98 -13.98 -28.77
CA THR A 385 -5.79 -14.73 -29.25
C THR A 385 -4.54 -13.89 -29.51
N TYR A 386 -4.66 -12.58 -29.76
CA TYR A 386 -3.54 -11.74 -30.22
C TYR A 386 -2.54 -11.34 -29.11
N SER A 387 -3.00 -11.22 -27.88
CA SER A 387 -2.21 -10.82 -26.70
C SER A 387 -1.43 -11.95 -26.02
N ILE A 388 -1.75 -13.22 -26.34
CA ILE A 388 -1.19 -14.39 -25.64
C ILE A 388 0.35 -14.38 -25.67
N LYS A 389 0.94 -13.81 -26.73
CA LYS A 389 2.39 -13.75 -26.92
C LYS A 389 3.10 -12.73 -26.02
N THR A 390 2.39 -11.71 -25.54
CA THR A 390 2.98 -10.62 -24.71
C THR A 390 2.76 -10.83 -23.23
N LEU A 391 1.87 -11.76 -22.86
CA LEU A 391 1.50 -12.02 -21.48
C LEU A 391 2.55 -12.88 -20.76
N ASP A 392 3.07 -12.35 -19.66
CA ASP A 392 4.04 -12.99 -18.76
C ASP A 392 3.39 -13.44 -17.43
N TYR A 393 2.25 -12.84 -17.06
CA TYR A 393 1.53 -13.06 -15.80
C TYR A 393 0.04 -13.32 -16.01
N PHE A 394 -0.47 -14.41 -15.44
CA PHE A 394 -1.88 -14.82 -15.49
C PHE A 394 -2.42 -15.17 -14.11
N ASP A 395 -3.58 -14.62 -13.79
CA ASP A 395 -4.36 -15.03 -12.62
C ASP A 395 -5.85 -15.09 -12.96
N PHE A 396 -6.35 -16.31 -13.15
CA PHE A 396 -7.75 -16.57 -13.46
C PHE A 396 -8.41 -17.33 -12.32
N SER A 397 -9.37 -16.67 -11.70
CA SER A 397 -10.12 -17.19 -10.58
C SER A 397 -11.60 -17.12 -10.89
N PHE A 398 -12.28 -18.26 -10.86
CA PHE A 398 -13.71 -18.40 -11.12
C PHE A 398 -14.17 -17.93 -12.51
N VAL A 399 -13.38 -18.22 -13.54
CA VAL A 399 -13.69 -17.88 -14.94
C VAL A 399 -13.78 -19.14 -15.80
N ASP A 400 -14.76 -19.19 -16.71
CA ASP A 400 -14.92 -20.28 -17.67
C ASP A 400 -14.21 -19.94 -19.00
N ILE A 401 -13.20 -20.73 -19.36
CA ILE A 401 -12.37 -20.56 -20.56
C ILE A 401 -12.51 -21.80 -21.46
N SER A 402 -12.55 -21.59 -22.76
CA SER A 402 -12.74 -22.65 -23.74
C SER A 402 -11.48 -23.49 -23.98
N ASN A 403 -11.67 -24.72 -24.50
CA ASN A 403 -10.57 -25.60 -24.90
C ASN A 403 -9.72 -25.01 -26.03
N SER A 404 -10.36 -24.37 -27.00
CA SER A 404 -9.64 -23.76 -28.14
C SER A 404 -8.66 -22.71 -27.65
N TRP A 405 -9.07 -21.90 -26.67
CA TRP A 405 -8.22 -20.88 -26.10
C TRP A 405 -7.03 -21.48 -25.33
N TRP A 406 -7.26 -22.49 -24.47
CA TRP A 406 -6.16 -23.16 -23.75
C TRP A 406 -5.15 -23.84 -24.68
N ASN A 407 -5.63 -24.48 -25.76
CA ASN A 407 -4.77 -25.06 -26.78
C ASN A 407 -3.86 -23.99 -27.41
N ASP A 408 -4.45 -22.84 -27.75
CA ASP A 408 -3.74 -21.70 -28.32
C ASP A 408 -2.75 -21.08 -27.33
N PHE A 409 -3.10 -21.03 -26.04
CA PHE A 409 -2.24 -20.59 -24.95
C PHE A 409 -0.97 -21.44 -24.87
N PHE A 410 -1.09 -22.76 -24.69
CA PHE A 410 0.08 -23.63 -24.52
C PHE A 410 0.98 -23.68 -25.76
N ARG A 411 0.45 -23.37 -26.95
CA ARG A 411 1.24 -23.30 -28.18
C ARG A 411 2.04 -22.00 -28.35
N ARG A 412 1.59 -20.89 -27.76
CA ARG A 412 2.08 -19.54 -28.13
C ARG A 412 2.54 -18.69 -26.96
N ALA A 413 2.11 -18.99 -25.74
CA ALA A 413 2.32 -18.13 -24.59
C ALA A 413 3.76 -18.22 -24.08
N LYS A 414 4.26 -17.11 -23.52
CA LYS A 414 5.59 -17.02 -22.87
C LYS A 414 5.45 -16.74 -21.38
N VAL A 415 4.46 -17.37 -20.75
CA VAL A 415 4.07 -17.08 -19.38
C VAL A 415 5.09 -17.57 -18.38
N SER A 416 5.45 -16.70 -17.45
CA SER A 416 6.28 -17.03 -16.29
C SER A 416 5.43 -17.44 -15.08
N THR A 417 4.26 -16.81 -14.91
CA THR A 417 3.40 -16.97 -13.73
C THR A 417 1.99 -17.34 -14.14
N LEU A 418 1.50 -18.48 -13.67
CA LEU A 418 0.17 -19.00 -13.95
C LEU A 418 -0.55 -19.37 -12.65
N ILE A 419 -1.64 -18.65 -12.36
CA ILE A 419 -2.50 -18.83 -11.18
C ILE A 419 -3.92 -19.16 -11.64
N LEU A 420 -4.46 -20.27 -11.15
CA LEU A 420 -5.76 -20.79 -11.58
C LEU A 420 -6.60 -21.24 -10.39
N PHE A 421 -7.84 -20.81 -10.34
CA PHE A 421 -8.84 -21.29 -9.40
C PHE A 421 -10.18 -21.51 -10.11
N PHE A 422 -10.66 -22.75 -10.14
CA PHE A 422 -11.85 -23.13 -10.90
C PHE A 422 -13.15 -23.05 -10.08
N ARG A 423 -14.19 -22.43 -10.67
CA ARG A 423 -15.56 -22.39 -10.11
C ARG A 423 -16.34 -23.66 -10.39
N SER A 424 -16.04 -24.31 -11.51
CA SER A 424 -16.82 -25.41 -12.06
C SER A 424 -15.91 -26.54 -12.52
N LYS A 425 -16.44 -27.77 -12.45
CA LYS A 425 -15.78 -28.95 -13.03
C LYS A 425 -15.54 -28.80 -14.54
N HIS A 426 -16.43 -28.11 -15.25
CA HIS A 426 -16.33 -27.90 -16.68
C HIS A 426 -15.12 -27.04 -17.08
N ALA A 427 -14.92 -25.89 -16.43
CA ALA A 427 -13.73 -25.07 -16.70
C ALA A 427 -12.42 -25.77 -16.34
N GLU A 428 -12.41 -26.53 -15.25
CA GLU A 428 -11.26 -27.34 -14.88
C GLU A 428 -10.96 -28.40 -15.95
N GLU A 429 -11.99 -29.11 -16.43
CA GLU A 429 -11.86 -30.08 -17.53
C GLU A 429 -11.29 -29.45 -18.78
N ASN A 430 -11.72 -28.23 -19.11
CA ASN A 430 -11.26 -27.56 -20.30
C ASN A 430 -9.74 -27.28 -20.25
N PHE A 431 -9.27 -26.76 -19.10
CA PHE A 431 -7.85 -26.56 -18.86
C PHE A 431 -7.06 -27.87 -18.87
N ILE A 432 -7.51 -28.86 -18.09
CA ILE A 432 -6.80 -30.13 -17.90
C ILE A 432 -6.62 -30.86 -19.23
N ASN A 433 -7.63 -30.90 -20.08
CA ASN A 433 -7.57 -31.59 -21.37
C ASN A 433 -6.47 -31.05 -22.28
N GLU A 434 -6.23 -29.74 -22.28
CA GLU A 434 -5.16 -29.13 -23.07
C GLU A 434 -3.82 -29.16 -22.35
N PHE A 435 -3.79 -28.96 -21.03
CA PHE A 435 -2.57 -29.08 -20.23
C PHE A 435 -1.93 -30.47 -20.37
N MET A 436 -2.73 -31.54 -20.37
CA MET A 436 -2.22 -32.91 -20.55
C MET A 436 -1.54 -33.19 -21.90
N LYS A 437 -1.70 -32.29 -22.89
CA LYS A 437 -1.07 -32.42 -24.21
C LYS A 437 0.31 -31.79 -24.29
N ILE A 438 0.75 -31.10 -23.23
CA ILE A 438 2.10 -30.54 -23.15
C ILE A 438 3.12 -31.68 -23.21
N ASP A 439 3.99 -31.61 -24.21
CA ASP A 439 5.06 -32.57 -24.48
C ASP A 439 6.46 -31.92 -24.57
N SER A 440 6.53 -30.60 -24.36
CA SER A 440 7.74 -29.78 -24.46
C SER A 440 7.93 -28.90 -23.24
N ILE A 441 9.19 -28.55 -22.96
CA ILE A 441 9.57 -27.74 -21.79
C ILE A 441 8.96 -26.35 -21.90
N MET A 442 8.34 -25.88 -20.82
CA MET A 442 7.84 -24.51 -20.71
C MET A 442 8.57 -23.69 -19.65
N ASN A 443 8.70 -22.40 -19.91
CA ASN A 443 9.43 -21.44 -19.05
C ASN A 443 8.56 -20.86 -17.93
N ILE A 444 7.73 -21.70 -17.30
CA ILE A 444 6.90 -21.31 -16.16
C ILE A 444 7.75 -21.42 -14.89
N THR A 445 7.82 -20.34 -14.11
CA THR A 445 8.56 -20.25 -12.84
C THR A 445 7.64 -20.26 -11.62
N TYR A 446 6.37 -19.87 -11.80
CA TYR A 446 5.34 -19.90 -10.76
C TYR A 446 4.08 -20.59 -11.29
N PHE A 447 3.66 -21.66 -10.64
CA PHE A 447 2.42 -22.36 -10.97
C PHE A 447 1.58 -22.59 -9.71
N SER A 448 0.35 -22.08 -9.72
CA SER A 448 -0.63 -22.27 -8.65
C SER A 448 -1.96 -22.71 -9.23
N MET A 449 -2.50 -23.81 -8.70
CA MET A 449 -3.77 -24.36 -9.15
C MET A 449 -4.62 -24.82 -7.97
N GLN A 450 -5.84 -24.33 -7.90
CA GLN A 450 -6.88 -24.82 -7.00
C GLN A 450 -7.95 -25.58 -7.78
N PHE A 451 -7.97 -26.89 -7.58
CA PHE A 451 -8.88 -27.83 -8.21
C PHE A 451 -10.27 -27.78 -7.56
N TYR A 452 -11.28 -28.16 -8.33
CA TYR A 452 -12.66 -28.40 -7.90
C TYR A 452 -12.81 -29.83 -7.32
N PHE A 453 -11.93 -30.21 -6.37
CA PHE A 453 -11.94 -31.52 -5.70
C PHE A 453 -11.90 -32.74 -6.64
N ARG A 454 -11.05 -32.67 -7.67
CA ARG A 454 -10.91 -33.73 -8.68
C ARG A 454 -9.73 -34.66 -8.41
N LYS A 455 -9.84 -35.89 -8.90
CA LYS A 455 -8.72 -36.82 -9.04
C LYS A 455 -7.74 -36.33 -10.10
N ILE A 456 -6.46 -36.20 -9.73
CA ILE A 456 -5.39 -35.88 -10.68
C ILE A 456 -5.22 -37.03 -11.66
N HIS A 457 -5.20 -36.71 -12.95
CA HIS A 457 -4.96 -37.67 -14.01
C HIS A 457 -3.44 -37.89 -14.21
N PRO A 458 -2.96 -39.10 -14.52
CA PRO A 458 -1.53 -39.34 -14.79
C PRO A 458 -0.94 -38.45 -15.89
N GLY A 459 -1.75 -38.10 -16.90
CA GLY A 459 -1.36 -37.16 -17.95
C GLY A 459 -1.04 -35.76 -17.44
N PHE A 460 -1.71 -35.31 -16.36
CA PHE A 460 -1.41 -34.02 -15.74
C PHE A 460 -0.02 -34.03 -15.11
N VAL A 461 0.32 -35.10 -14.39
CA VAL A 461 1.65 -35.27 -13.78
C VAL A 461 2.75 -35.30 -14.84
N ARG A 462 2.50 -35.97 -15.96
CA ARG A 462 3.43 -35.96 -17.10
C ARG A 462 3.62 -34.55 -17.65
N ALA A 463 2.54 -33.81 -17.90
CA ALA A 463 2.63 -32.42 -18.34
C ALA A 463 3.38 -31.53 -17.34
N LEU A 464 3.14 -31.71 -16.04
CA LEU A 464 3.83 -30.97 -14.97
C LEU A 464 5.34 -31.21 -14.97
N SER A 465 5.81 -32.42 -15.32
CA SER A 465 7.25 -32.72 -15.43
C SER A 465 7.99 -31.91 -16.51
N HIS A 466 7.27 -31.28 -17.44
CA HIS A 466 7.83 -30.37 -18.42
C HIS A 466 8.02 -28.93 -17.90
N LEU A 467 7.59 -28.62 -16.67
CA LEU A 467 7.78 -27.31 -16.01
C LEU A 467 9.07 -27.29 -15.16
N GLN A 468 10.22 -27.52 -15.78
CA GLN A 468 11.49 -27.76 -15.08
C GLN A 468 12.08 -26.52 -14.37
N TYR A 469 11.67 -25.31 -14.77
CA TYR A 469 12.15 -24.03 -14.20
C TYR A 469 11.28 -23.50 -13.05
N LEU A 470 10.38 -24.34 -12.50
CA LEU A 470 9.52 -23.93 -11.41
C LEU A 470 10.32 -23.59 -10.15
N LYS A 471 10.07 -22.39 -9.63
CA LYS A 471 10.53 -21.91 -8.32
C LYS A 471 9.43 -22.01 -7.27
N THR A 472 8.17 -21.90 -7.68
CA THR A 472 7.00 -22.00 -6.82
C THR A 472 5.95 -22.92 -7.43
N LEU A 473 5.55 -23.93 -6.66
CA LEU A 473 4.45 -24.84 -7.01
C LEU A 473 3.41 -24.85 -5.88
N LYS A 474 2.16 -24.55 -6.21
CA LYS A 474 1.01 -24.64 -5.30
C LYS A 474 -0.09 -25.48 -5.93
N LEU A 475 -0.43 -26.61 -5.32
CA LEU A 475 -1.51 -27.48 -5.77
C LEU A 475 -2.50 -27.66 -4.62
N LYS A 476 -3.76 -27.25 -4.83
CA LYS A 476 -4.78 -27.27 -3.76
C LYS A 476 -6.05 -27.97 -4.17
N GLY A 477 -6.66 -28.71 -3.23
CA GLY A 477 -7.99 -29.26 -3.41
C GLY A 477 -8.04 -30.43 -4.39
N TYR A 478 -6.99 -31.26 -4.48
CA TYR A 478 -6.96 -32.41 -5.39
C TYR A 478 -6.97 -33.76 -4.65
N LEU A 479 -7.31 -34.82 -5.40
CA LEU A 479 -7.25 -36.20 -4.95
C LEU A 479 -6.19 -36.95 -5.76
N ALA A 480 -5.29 -37.68 -5.11
CA ALA A 480 -4.33 -38.56 -5.76
C ALA A 480 -4.46 -39.99 -5.22
N PHE A 481 -4.32 -40.98 -6.09
CA PHE A 481 -4.09 -42.37 -5.70
C PHE A 481 -2.58 -42.63 -5.60
N GLU A 482 -2.17 -43.63 -4.82
CA GLU A 482 -0.75 -43.89 -4.50
C GLU A 482 0.19 -43.83 -5.73
N ASN A 483 -0.18 -44.48 -6.84
CA ASN A 483 0.66 -44.49 -8.05
C ASN A 483 0.79 -43.11 -8.71
N VAL A 484 -0.29 -42.32 -8.72
CA VAL A 484 -0.28 -40.96 -9.30
C VAL A 484 0.49 -40.02 -8.39
N GLU A 485 0.36 -40.20 -7.08
CA GLU A 485 1.05 -39.40 -6.07
C GLU A 485 2.57 -39.64 -6.11
N ALA A 486 3.00 -40.90 -6.21
CA ALA A 486 4.42 -41.24 -6.37
C ALA A 486 5.01 -40.59 -7.63
N ASN A 487 4.27 -40.58 -8.74
CA ASN A 487 4.69 -39.90 -9.96
C ASN A 487 4.73 -38.37 -9.80
N LEU A 488 3.79 -37.79 -9.05
CA LEU A 488 3.78 -36.34 -8.76
C LEU A 488 5.03 -35.94 -7.99
N TYR A 489 5.37 -36.69 -6.93
CA TYR A 489 6.58 -36.46 -6.16
C TYR A 489 7.85 -36.61 -6.98
N LYS A 490 7.88 -37.59 -7.88
CA LYS A 490 8.98 -37.73 -8.84
C LYS A 490 9.08 -36.54 -9.80
N ALA A 491 7.95 -36.04 -10.30
CA ALA A 491 7.95 -34.85 -11.16
C ALA A 491 8.46 -33.61 -10.41
N VAL A 492 8.08 -33.47 -9.13
CA VAL A 492 8.63 -32.42 -8.24
C VAL A 492 10.13 -32.63 -8.00
N GLU A 493 10.58 -33.88 -7.93
CA GLU A 493 12.00 -34.21 -7.81
C GLU A 493 12.82 -33.78 -9.04
N ASP A 494 12.22 -33.69 -10.22
CA ASP A 494 12.95 -33.21 -11.38
C ASP A 494 13.07 -31.66 -11.42
N MET A 495 12.42 -30.92 -10.52
CA MET A 495 12.38 -29.45 -10.46
C MET A 495 13.52 -28.86 -9.61
N LYS A 496 14.70 -28.69 -10.20
CA LYS A 496 15.93 -28.27 -9.49
C LYS A 496 15.89 -26.87 -8.89
N GLU A 497 15.05 -25.96 -9.41
CA GLU A 497 14.94 -24.57 -8.94
C GLU A 497 13.84 -24.35 -7.89
N LEU A 498 13.14 -25.42 -7.48
CA LEU A 498 11.97 -25.29 -6.62
C LEU A 498 12.35 -24.85 -5.19
N GLU A 499 11.86 -23.68 -4.78
CA GLU A 499 12.09 -23.11 -3.45
C GLU A 499 10.82 -23.13 -2.57
N TYR A 500 9.64 -23.07 -3.19
CA TYR A 500 8.34 -23.03 -2.51
C TYR A 500 7.45 -24.17 -3.00
N LEU A 501 6.99 -25.01 -2.07
CA LEU A 501 6.05 -26.09 -2.33
C LEU A 501 4.85 -26.00 -1.39
N GLU A 502 3.65 -25.90 -1.96
CA GLU A 502 2.38 -26.03 -1.24
C GLU A 502 1.54 -27.15 -1.84
N MET A 503 1.12 -28.09 -0.99
CA MET A 503 0.29 -29.22 -1.38
C MET A 503 -0.88 -29.34 -0.41
N CYS A 504 -2.10 -29.21 -0.93
CA CYS A 504 -3.34 -29.42 -0.18
C CYS A 504 -4.15 -30.58 -0.79
N GLN A 505 -4.20 -31.72 -0.09
CA GLN A 505 -4.80 -32.98 -0.55
C GLN A 505 -5.50 -33.74 0.59
N VAL A 506 -5.92 -35.00 0.39
CA VAL A 506 -6.62 -35.78 1.45
C VAL A 506 -5.67 -36.53 2.37
N ASN A 507 -4.68 -37.22 1.82
CA ASN A 507 -3.67 -37.99 2.54
C ASN A 507 -2.35 -37.92 1.76
N TYR A 508 -1.22 -38.16 2.43
CA TYR A 508 0.11 -38.18 1.84
C TYR A 508 0.69 -39.59 1.80
N ASN A 509 1.22 -40.04 0.65
CA ASN A 509 2.13 -41.18 0.61
C ASN A 509 3.48 -40.80 1.23
N ILE A 510 3.63 -41.13 2.52
CA ILE A 510 4.77 -40.75 3.36
C ILE A 510 6.11 -41.22 2.76
N LYS A 511 6.14 -42.42 2.16
CA LYS A 511 7.38 -42.99 1.59
C LYS A 511 7.89 -42.14 0.43
N SER A 512 7.01 -41.83 -0.53
CA SER A 512 7.38 -41.02 -1.69
C SER A 512 7.65 -39.56 -1.33
N LEU A 513 6.90 -38.99 -0.39
CA LEU A 513 7.14 -37.64 0.10
C LEU A 513 8.50 -37.50 0.78
N ASN A 514 8.92 -38.48 1.59
CA ASN A 514 10.25 -38.51 2.20
C ASN A 514 11.38 -38.55 1.16
N LEU A 515 11.21 -39.34 0.08
CA LEU A 515 12.20 -39.39 -1.00
C LEU A 515 12.33 -38.04 -1.70
N MET A 516 11.22 -37.40 -2.03
CA MET A 516 11.22 -36.07 -2.64
C MET A 516 11.93 -35.03 -1.76
N LEU A 517 11.73 -35.07 -0.44
CA LEU A 517 12.38 -34.16 0.50
C LEU A 517 13.89 -34.39 0.66
N GLN A 518 14.46 -35.47 0.14
CA GLN A 518 15.91 -35.70 0.20
C GLN A 518 16.70 -34.96 -0.88
N ALA A 519 16.06 -34.50 -1.97
CA ALA A 519 16.78 -34.08 -3.16
C ALA A 519 16.84 -32.56 -3.42
N PHE A 520 16.07 -31.71 -2.72
CA PHE A 520 15.98 -30.25 -3.01
C PHE A 520 16.11 -29.36 -1.79
N LYS A 521 16.79 -28.23 -1.96
CA LYS A 521 16.85 -27.14 -0.97
C LYS A 521 15.56 -26.31 -0.93
N ILE A 522 14.42 -26.96 -0.63
CA ILE A 522 13.14 -26.27 -0.41
C ILE A 522 13.32 -25.29 0.76
N LYS A 523 12.88 -24.04 0.56
CA LYS A 523 12.88 -22.99 1.59
C LYS A 523 11.53 -22.92 2.30
N VAL A 524 10.44 -23.11 1.57
CA VAL A 524 9.09 -23.05 2.12
C VAL A 524 8.33 -24.31 1.78
N LEU A 525 7.87 -25.00 2.82
CA LEU A 525 7.05 -26.21 2.71
C LEU A 525 5.71 -25.99 3.41
N HIS A 526 4.61 -26.11 2.65
CA HIS A 526 3.25 -26.08 3.16
C HIS A 526 2.54 -27.39 2.83
N LEU A 527 2.17 -28.12 3.87
CA LEU A 527 1.38 -29.34 3.80
C LEU A 527 0.05 -29.11 4.52
N GLU A 528 -1.05 -29.37 3.81
CA GLU A 528 -2.40 -29.24 4.33
C GLU A 528 -3.26 -30.43 3.90
N ASN A 529 -4.00 -31.02 4.83
CA ASN A 529 -5.06 -31.93 4.45
C ASN A 529 -6.41 -31.20 4.34
N ILE A 530 -7.22 -31.56 3.35
CA ILE A 530 -8.60 -31.04 3.18
C ILE A 530 -9.42 -31.34 4.45
N VAL A 531 -9.28 -32.56 4.96
CA VAL A 531 -9.88 -33.06 6.21
C VAL A 531 -8.75 -33.55 7.11
N LEU A 532 -8.93 -33.59 8.43
CA LEU A 532 -7.91 -34.13 9.34
C LEU A 532 -7.40 -35.50 8.85
N GLY A 533 -6.10 -35.57 8.57
CA GLY A 533 -5.45 -36.73 7.97
C GLY A 533 -5.69 -38.00 8.78
N LYS A 534 -5.94 -39.13 8.10
CA LYS A 534 -6.11 -40.41 8.79
C LYS A 534 -4.78 -40.94 9.29
N GLU A 535 -3.75 -40.81 8.46
CA GLU A 535 -2.40 -41.30 8.72
C GLU A 535 -1.57 -40.27 9.45
N THR A 536 -0.66 -40.78 10.29
CA THR A 536 0.30 -39.94 11.01
C THR A 536 1.48 -39.64 10.12
N LEU A 537 1.71 -38.35 9.88
CA LEU A 537 2.79 -37.89 9.04
C LEU A 537 4.12 -38.07 9.77
N ASN A 538 5.02 -38.84 9.15
CA ASN A 538 6.35 -39.15 9.66
C ASN A 538 7.41 -38.77 8.62
N LEU A 539 7.84 -37.51 8.64
CA LEU A 539 8.82 -37.00 7.68
C LEU A 539 10.20 -36.83 8.28
N ASN A 540 11.20 -36.93 7.41
CA ASN A 540 12.60 -36.72 7.73
C ASN A 540 13.20 -35.62 6.85
N PHE A 541 13.93 -34.68 7.46
CA PHE A 541 14.52 -33.53 6.78
C PHE A 541 16.05 -33.62 6.58
N PHE A 542 16.65 -34.83 6.56
CA PHE A 542 18.11 -35.03 6.48
C PHE A 542 18.87 -34.04 5.57
N CYS A 543 18.44 -33.85 4.32
CA CYS A 543 19.12 -32.97 3.37
C CYS A 543 18.71 -31.49 3.44
N ASN A 544 17.60 -31.19 4.13
CA ASN A 544 16.90 -29.89 4.11
C ASN A 544 16.92 -29.14 5.43
N HIS A 545 17.60 -29.69 6.45
CA HIS A 545 17.72 -29.08 7.78
C HIS A 545 18.25 -27.64 7.76
N LYS A 546 19.03 -27.27 6.74
CA LYS A 546 19.54 -25.90 6.52
C LYS A 546 18.79 -25.09 5.46
N SER A 547 17.90 -25.67 4.66
CA SER A 547 17.21 -24.93 3.61
C SER A 547 15.87 -24.36 4.05
N ILE A 548 15.10 -25.13 4.83
CA ILE A 548 13.73 -24.77 5.22
C ILE A 548 13.77 -23.58 6.18
N THR A 549 13.15 -22.48 5.76
CA THR A 549 12.97 -21.26 6.57
C THR A 549 11.52 -21.09 7.03
N LYS A 550 10.56 -21.70 6.34
CA LYS A 550 9.14 -21.70 6.72
C LYS A 550 8.52 -23.09 6.55
N LEU A 551 7.87 -23.56 7.60
CA LEU A 551 7.10 -24.80 7.62
C LEU A 551 5.66 -24.52 8.03
N VAL A 552 4.71 -24.96 7.21
CA VAL A 552 3.28 -24.85 7.46
C VAL A 552 2.66 -26.23 7.41
N LEU A 553 2.00 -26.63 8.50
CA LEU A 553 1.29 -27.89 8.65
C LEU A 553 -0.15 -27.59 9.06
N ARG A 554 -1.12 -28.12 8.32
CA ARG A 554 -2.55 -27.91 8.60
C ARG A 554 -3.33 -29.21 8.56
N LYS A 555 -4.13 -29.47 9.60
CA LYS A 555 -5.00 -30.67 9.67
C LYS A 555 -4.23 -31.98 9.50
N ILE A 556 -3.04 -32.06 10.12
CA ILE A 556 -2.14 -33.20 10.03
C ILE A 556 -2.02 -33.88 11.41
N LYS A 557 -1.89 -35.21 11.40
CA LYS A 557 -1.47 -35.98 12.59
C LYS A 557 0.06 -36.03 12.64
N ILE A 558 0.66 -35.68 13.77
CA ILE A 558 2.12 -35.53 13.93
C ILE A 558 2.61 -36.50 15.00
N CYS A 559 3.55 -37.39 14.66
CA CYS A 559 4.20 -38.26 15.63
C CYS A 559 5.37 -37.57 16.36
N ALA A 560 5.82 -38.15 17.47
CA ALA A 560 6.96 -37.65 18.24
C ALA A 560 8.26 -37.54 17.41
N PHE A 561 8.49 -38.51 16.52
CA PHE A 561 9.64 -38.48 15.61
C PHE A 561 9.59 -37.25 14.70
N PHE A 562 8.44 -36.98 14.06
CA PHE A 562 8.35 -35.87 13.13
C PHE A 562 8.48 -34.52 13.86
N LEU A 563 7.96 -34.42 15.10
CA LEU A 563 8.18 -33.25 15.95
C LEU A 563 9.67 -33.02 16.24
N LYS A 564 10.43 -34.09 16.55
CA LYS A 564 11.89 -34.02 16.71
C LYS A 564 12.58 -33.51 15.44
N GLU A 565 12.16 -33.98 14.27
CA GLU A 565 12.73 -33.55 13.00
C GLU A 565 12.45 -32.07 12.69
N ILE A 566 11.26 -31.55 13.02
CA ILE A 566 10.94 -30.12 12.86
C ILE A 566 11.93 -29.25 13.65
N PHE A 567 12.23 -29.61 14.90
CA PHE A 567 13.12 -28.82 15.75
C PHE A 567 14.61 -29.00 15.43
N LYS A 568 14.98 -29.89 14.51
CA LYS A 568 16.34 -29.98 13.94
C LYS A 568 16.57 -28.99 12.78
N LEU A 569 15.54 -28.28 12.31
CA LEU A 569 15.66 -27.31 11.21
C LEU A 569 16.36 -26.03 11.69
N GLU A 570 17.66 -25.88 11.42
CA GLU A 570 18.52 -24.79 11.92
C GLU A 570 18.07 -23.39 11.46
N ASN A 571 17.62 -23.28 10.20
CA ASN A 571 17.27 -22.01 9.57
C ASN A 571 15.77 -21.70 9.62
N LEU A 572 14.99 -22.50 10.36
CA LEU A 572 13.55 -22.30 10.50
C LEU A 572 13.26 -20.99 11.23
N LYS A 573 12.50 -20.12 10.58
CA LYS A 573 12.10 -18.80 11.08
C LYS A 573 10.60 -18.70 11.38
N THR A 574 9.80 -19.45 10.64
CA THR A 574 8.34 -19.44 10.75
C THR A 574 7.82 -20.87 10.85
N LEU A 575 7.13 -21.18 11.94
CA LEU A 575 6.49 -22.47 12.17
C LEU A 575 4.99 -22.27 12.39
N ILE A 576 4.17 -22.85 11.51
CA ILE A 576 2.72 -22.79 11.57
C ILE A 576 2.18 -24.21 11.64
N ILE A 577 1.50 -24.56 12.73
CA ILE A 577 0.90 -25.87 12.99
C ILE A 577 -0.54 -25.64 13.41
N GLN A 578 -1.48 -25.76 12.47
CA GLN A 578 -2.88 -25.39 12.72
C GLN A 578 -3.84 -26.57 12.58
N PHE A 579 -4.77 -26.71 13.53
CA PHE A 579 -5.73 -27.81 13.59
C PHE A 579 -5.08 -29.19 13.51
N CYS A 580 -3.85 -29.32 13.99
CA CYS A 580 -3.10 -30.58 13.97
C CYS A 580 -3.38 -31.39 15.24
N VAL A 581 -3.06 -32.67 15.19
CA VAL A 581 -3.19 -33.58 16.34
C VAL A 581 -1.85 -34.27 16.54
N PHE A 582 -1.29 -34.18 17.74
CA PHE A 582 -0.10 -34.95 18.10
C PHE A 582 -0.48 -36.37 18.50
N GLU A 583 0.33 -37.37 18.17
CA GLU A 583 0.19 -38.69 18.80
C GLU A 583 0.65 -38.63 20.27
N PRO A 584 0.06 -39.45 21.16
CA PRO A 584 0.52 -39.57 22.53
C PRO A 584 1.99 -39.99 22.56
N ILE A 585 2.83 -39.22 23.25
CA ILE A 585 4.27 -39.45 23.28
C ILE A 585 4.58 -40.30 24.51
N LEU A 586 5.01 -41.55 24.27
CA LEU A 586 5.30 -42.52 25.34
C LEU A 586 6.75 -42.44 25.86
N ASP A 587 7.69 -41.91 25.04
CA ASP A 587 9.12 -41.84 25.38
C ASP A 587 9.64 -40.38 25.40
N CYS A 588 10.06 -39.93 26.59
CA CYS A 588 10.68 -38.63 26.85
C CYS A 588 12.19 -38.64 26.57
N GLU A 589 12.59 -38.86 25.32
CA GLU A 589 13.94 -38.43 24.92
C GLU A 589 13.95 -36.91 24.72
N SER A 590 15.01 -36.25 25.20
CA SER A 590 15.19 -34.80 25.04
C SER A 590 15.15 -34.37 23.56
N LEU A 591 14.39 -33.30 23.24
CA LEU A 591 14.46 -32.66 21.92
C LEU A 591 15.85 -32.07 21.70
N ILE A 592 16.48 -32.42 20.57
CA ILE A 592 17.57 -31.63 20.03
C ILE A 592 16.94 -30.38 19.39
N PHE A 593 17.12 -29.24 20.03
CA PHE A 593 16.50 -27.98 19.61
C PHE A 593 17.51 -27.11 18.85
N LEU A 594 17.52 -27.22 17.52
CA LEU A 594 18.36 -26.40 16.63
C LEU A 594 17.60 -25.21 16.02
N SER A 595 16.27 -25.24 16.00
CA SER A 595 15.40 -24.18 15.45
C SER A 595 15.28 -22.93 16.33
N ILE A 596 16.40 -22.43 16.85
CA ILE A 596 16.45 -21.30 17.79
C ILE A 596 16.05 -19.95 17.15
N ASN A 597 16.01 -19.88 15.81
CA ASN A 597 15.75 -18.65 15.04
C ASN A 597 14.27 -18.42 14.71
N ILE A 598 13.36 -19.24 15.25
CA ILE A 598 11.92 -19.05 15.04
C ILE A 598 11.49 -17.74 15.70
N TYR A 599 10.94 -16.83 14.89
CA TYR A 599 10.37 -15.57 15.36
C TYR A 599 8.84 -15.51 15.19
N ILE A 600 8.24 -16.39 14.38
CA ILE A 600 6.78 -16.61 14.29
C ILE A 600 6.46 -18.04 14.65
N LEU A 601 5.64 -18.24 15.69
CA LEU A 601 5.05 -19.52 16.06
C LEU A 601 3.52 -19.40 16.09
N ASP A 602 2.86 -20.23 15.29
CA ASP A 602 1.40 -20.32 15.25
C ASP A 602 0.95 -21.76 15.49
N LEU A 603 0.19 -21.98 16.56
CA LEU A 603 -0.32 -23.29 16.96
C LEU A 603 -1.85 -23.37 16.91
N TYR A 604 -2.53 -22.46 16.21
CA TYR A 604 -3.99 -22.29 16.22
C TYR A 604 -4.77 -23.62 16.16
N GLY A 605 -5.69 -23.84 17.10
CA GLY A 605 -6.59 -25.00 17.08
C GLY A 605 -5.91 -26.35 17.30
N THR A 606 -4.66 -26.38 17.77
CA THR A 606 -3.89 -27.62 18.01
C THR A 606 -3.96 -28.05 19.48
N ASN A 607 -4.03 -29.36 19.75
CA ASN A 607 -4.03 -29.90 21.12
C ASN A 607 -2.59 -30.04 21.67
N LEU A 608 -2.18 -29.12 22.55
CA LEU A 608 -0.83 -29.07 23.11
C LEU A 608 -0.66 -29.92 24.39
N GLU A 609 -1.74 -30.41 25.00
CA GLU A 609 -1.65 -31.29 26.18
C GLU A 609 -0.85 -32.57 25.91
N LEU A 610 -0.91 -33.07 24.68
CA LEU A 610 -0.23 -34.30 24.25
C LEU A 610 1.29 -34.13 24.14
N ILE A 611 1.79 -32.90 24.19
CA ILE A 611 3.21 -32.57 24.12
C ILE A 611 3.67 -31.78 25.34
N LYS A 612 2.94 -31.84 26.46
CA LYS A 612 3.19 -31.06 27.68
C LYS A 612 4.59 -31.20 28.28
N ASP A 613 5.20 -32.35 28.03
CA ASP A 613 6.53 -32.71 28.53
C ASP A 613 7.65 -32.04 27.73
N TYR A 614 7.33 -31.46 26.57
CA TYR A 614 8.26 -30.68 25.75
C TYR A 614 8.16 -29.19 26.09
N ASP A 615 9.22 -28.65 26.67
CA ASP A 615 9.36 -27.22 26.90
C ASP A 615 9.74 -26.48 25.61
N ILE A 616 8.76 -26.28 24.72
CA ILE A 616 8.97 -25.60 23.43
C ILE A 616 9.18 -24.10 23.65
N LEU A 617 8.31 -23.45 24.45
CA LEU A 617 8.35 -22.01 24.65
C LEU A 617 9.60 -21.55 25.40
N GLY A 618 10.15 -22.36 26.31
CA GLY A 618 11.38 -22.05 27.02
C GLY A 618 12.65 -22.13 26.17
N LYS A 619 12.57 -22.71 24.96
CA LYS A 619 13.70 -22.85 24.02
C LYS A 619 13.69 -21.83 22.87
N LEU A 620 12.64 -21.01 22.78
CA LEU A 620 12.43 -20.06 21.68
C LEU A 620 12.78 -18.63 22.08
N ASP A 621 14.06 -18.29 21.99
CA ASP A 621 14.58 -17.01 22.45
C ASP A 621 14.32 -15.83 21.51
N ASN A 622 13.99 -16.08 20.24
CA ASN A 622 13.85 -15.08 19.19
C ASN A 622 12.40 -14.75 18.83
N LEU A 623 11.43 -15.18 19.64
CA LEU A 623 10.02 -15.08 19.31
C LEU A 623 9.53 -13.63 19.31
N GLU A 624 8.95 -13.19 18.19
CA GLU A 624 8.33 -11.87 18.03
C GLU A 624 6.79 -11.97 17.94
N TYR A 625 6.26 -13.06 17.38
CA TYR A 625 4.83 -13.29 17.18
C TYR A 625 4.44 -14.70 17.65
N LEU A 626 3.46 -14.76 18.56
CA LEU A 626 2.95 -16.01 19.14
C LEU A 626 1.43 -16.10 19.01
N TYR A 627 0.95 -17.15 18.35
CA TYR A 627 -0.48 -17.45 18.20
C TYR A 627 -0.83 -18.80 18.83
N LEU A 628 -1.70 -18.76 19.84
CA LEU A 628 -2.13 -19.89 20.67
C LEU A 628 -3.66 -19.96 20.82
N SER A 629 -4.40 -19.40 19.87
CA SER A 629 -5.86 -19.36 19.90
C SER A 629 -6.49 -20.75 19.73
N PHE A 630 -7.59 -21.02 20.44
CA PHE A 630 -8.36 -22.28 20.36
C PHE A 630 -7.53 -23.55 20.63
N CYS A 631 -6.40 -23.42 21.33
CA CYS A 631 -5.56 -24.57 21.67
C CYS A 631 -6.10 -25.26 22.93
N LYS A 632 -5.99 -26.59 22.98
CA LYS A 632 -6.11 -27.31 24.27
C LYS A 632 -4.75 -27.29 24.94
N ILE A 633 -4.61 -26.46 25.96
CA ILE A 633 -3.34 -26.18 26.62
C ILE A 633 -3.42 -26.67 28.07
N PHE A 634 -2.33 -27.26 28.56
CA PHE A 634 -2.20 -27.61 29.97
C PHE A 634 -1.98 -26.35 30.85
N SER A 635 -2.22 -26.47 32.15
CA SER A 635 -2.10 -25.36 33.09
C SER A 635 -0.71 -24.70 33.04
N GLU A 636 -0.69 -23.38 33.12
CA GLU A 636 0.52 -22.56 33.26
C GLU A 636 1.50 -22.64 32.07
N TYR A 637 1.00 -22.85 30.84
CA TYR A 637 1.88 -23.01 29.68
C TYR A 637 2.66 -21.75 29.30
N LEU A 638 2.03 -20.57 29.40
CA LEU A 638 2.70 -19.31 29.06
C LEU A 638 3.82 -18.99 30.04
N SER A 639 3.72 -19.48 31.29
CA SER A 639 4.78 -19.33 32.29
C SER A 639 6.15 -19.85 31.83
N LYS A 640 6.18 -20.79 30.88
CA LYS A 640 7.40 -21.38 30.31
C LYS A 640 8.08 -20.51 29.25
N LEU A 641 7.50 -19.39 28.83
CA LEU A 641 8.06 -18.54 27.78
C LEU A 641 9.48 -18.07 28.12
N SER A 642 10.44 -18.24 27.19
CA SER A 642 11.84 -17.80 27.39
C SER A 642 11.93 -16.34 27.84
N VAL A 643 12.80 -16.05 28.82
CA VAL A 643 13.03 -14.69 29.35
C VAL A 643 13.49 -13.72 28.25
N LEU A 644 14.19 -14.23 27.22
CA LEU A 644 14.66 -13.40 26.09
C LEU A 644 13.52 -12.85 25.24
N CYS A 645 12.32 -13.42 25.33
CA CYS A 645 11.12 -12.87 24.69
C CYS A 645 10.69 -11.53 25.28
N ASN A 646 11.17 -11.13 26.48
CA ASN A 646 10.80 -9.86 27.10
C ASN A 646 11.10 -8.65 26.21
N SER A 647 12.26 -8.67 25.54
CA SER A 647 12.71 -7.59 24.68
C SER A 647 12.40 -7.81 23.19
N ARG A 648 11.59 -8.83 22.85
CA ARG A 648 11.35 -9.26 21.46
C ARG A 648 9.89 -9.48 21.10
N LEU A 649 9.07 -10.02 22.00
CA LEU A 649 7.68 -10.37 21.69
C LEU A 649 6.85 -9.11 21.48
N ARG A 650 6.37 -8.92 20.25
CA ARG A 650 5.54 -7.78 19.85
C ARG A 650 4.05 -8.12 19.87
N MET A 651 3.71 -9.37 19.58
CA MET A 651 2.32 -9.84 19.50
C MET A 651 2.13 -11.16 20.26
N LEU A 652 1.14 -11.18 21.14
CA LEU A 652 0.65 -12.38 21.80
C LEU A 652 -0.85 -12.53 21.52
N ASN A 653 -1.20 -13.59 20.79
CA ASN A 653 -2.58 -14.00 20.62
C ASN A 653 -2.86 -15.30 21.38
N PHE A 654 -3.71 -15.22 22.40
CA PHE A 654 -4.08 -16.33 23.28
C PHE A 654 -5.59 -16.27 23.52
N GLU A 655 -6.37 -16.90 22.64
CA GLU A 655 -7.84 -16.86 22.70
C GLU A 655 -8.41 -18.19 23.19
N HIS A 656 -9.56 -18.12 23.87
CA HIS A 656 -10.28 -19.31 24.37
C HIS A 656 -9.45 -20.19 25.31
N GLY A 657 -8.49 -19.60 26.04
CA GLY A 657 -7.61 -20.30 26.97
C GLY A 657 -7.98 -20.10 28.45
N ALA A 658 -7.25 -20.77 29.34
CA ALA A 658 -7.30 -20.55 30.78
C ALA A 658 -5.97 -19.92 31.25
N LEU A 659 -6.04 -18.78 31.93
CA LEU A 659 -4.88 -18.05 32.45
C LEU A 659 -4.78 -18.24 33.97
N TYR A 660 -3.58 -18.60 34.43
CA TYR A 660 -3.25 -18.74 35.85
C TYR A 660 -2.39 -17.57 36.34
N PRO A 661 -2.20 -17.40 37.67
CA PRO A 661 -1.33 -16.34 38.20
C PRO A 661 0.09 -16.36 37.64
N SER A 662 0.68 -17.54 37.41
CA SER A 662 2.03 -17.67 36.84
C SER A 662 2.10 -17.24 35.37
N ASP A 663 1.04 -17.48 34.59
CA ASP A 663 0.96 -16.99 33.21
C ASP A 663 0.92 -15.46 33.17
N LEU A 664 0.10 -14.82 34.02
CA LEU A 664 0.06 -13.36 34.11
C LEU A 664 1.38 -12.77 34.60
N ASN A 665 1.99 -13.38 35.61
CA ASN A 665 3.31 -12.98 36.10
C ASN A 665 4.39 -13.08 35.02
N ARG A 666 4.23 -13.99 34.06
CA ARG A 666 5.14 -14.08 32.92
C ARG A 666 4.81 -13.03 31.86
N ILE A 667 3.54 -12.84 31.52
CA ILE A 667 3.09 -11.83 30.54
C ILE A 667 3.53 -10.42 30.98
N GLN A 668 3.42 -10.08 32.27
CA GLN A 668 3.75 -8.75 32.79
C GLN A 668 5.18 -8.29 32.46
N GLU A 669 6.11 -9.22 32.23
CA GLU A 669 7.54 -8.94 31.99
C GLU A 669 7.86 -8.60 30.51
N LEU A 670 6.89 -8.67 29.61
CA LEU A 670 7.10 -8.38 28.19
C LEU A 670 7.23 -6.86 27.97
N GLU A 671 8.40 -6.37 27.58
CA GLU A 671 8.71 -4.92 27.58
C GLU A 671 8.23 -4.21 26.31
N ILE A 672 8.25 -4.90 25.17
CA ILE A 672 7.95 -4.31 23.87
C ILE A 672 6.64 -4.79 23.24
N LEU A 673 5.77 -5.42 24.03
CA LEU A 673 4.49 -5.96 23.57
C LEU A 673 3.61 -4.82 23.03
N GLN A 674 3.18 -4.94 21.78
CA GLN A 674 2.36 -3.97 21.06
C GLN A 674 0.91 -4.46 20.94
N GLU A 675 0.71 -5.77 20.81
CA GLU A 675 -0.61 -6.38 20.68
C GLU A 675 -0.80 -7.54 21.66
N LEU A 676 -1.88 -7.47 22.44
CA LEU A 676 -2.29 -8.52 23.37
C LEU A 676 -3.74 -8.88 23.10
N ASN A 677 -3.98 -10.11 22.70
CA ASN A 677 -5.33 -10.63 22.47
C ASN A 677 -5.60 -11.80 23.41
N LEU A 678 -6.55 -11.59 24.33
CA LEU A 678 -7.02 -12.55 25.32
C LEU A 678 -8.53 -12.85 25.15
N PHE A 679 -9.03 -12.74 23.91
CA PHE A 679 -10.44 -12.97 23.58
C PHE A 679 -10.97 -14.27 24.20
N CYS A 680 -12.10 -14.18 24.90
CA CYS A 680 -12.79 -15.31 25.51
C CYS A 680 -11.91 -16.17 26.46
N CYS A 681 -10.89 -15.56 27.08
CA CYS A 681 -10.09 -16.24 28.10
C CYS A 681 -10.78 -16.30 29.45
N SER A 682 -10.57 -17.41 30.15
CA SER A 682 -10.97 -17.59 31.56
C SER A 682 -9.78 -17.32 32.49
N PHE A 683 -10.01 -16.54 33.55
CA PHE A 683 -9.00 -16.23 34.55
C PHE A 683 -9.20 -17.13 35.77
N ILE A 684 -8.27 -18.06 36.02
CA ILE A 684 -8.39 -19.05 37.09
C ILE A 684 -7.64 -18.55 38.33
N ASN A 685 -8.39 -18.24 39.39
CA ASN A 685 -7.86 -17.67 40.65
C ASN A 685 -7.09 -16.32 40.47
N CYS A 686 -7.29 -15.65 39.34
CA CYS A 686 -6.69 -14.36 39.01
C CYS A 686 -7.71 -13.44 38.32
N SER A 687 -7.27 -12.23 37.95
CA SER A 687 -8.01 -11.26 37.14
C SER A 687 -7.01 -10.47 36.32
N PHE A 688 -7.48 -9.74 35.30
CA PHE A 688 -6.60 -8.97 34.41
C PHE A 688 -5.77 -7.93 35.17
N GLY A 689 -6.37 -7.25 36.15
CA GLY A 689 -5.70 -6.28 37.02
C GLY A 689 -4.53 -6.84 37.84
N LYS A 690 -4.43 -8.17 38.00
CA LYS A 690 -3.30 -8.81 38.70
C LYS A 690 -1.98 -8.81 37.92
N LEU A 691 -1.95 -8.30 36.68
CA LEU A 691 -0.69 -7.93 36.01
C LEU A 691 0.16 -6.93 36.82
N GLY A 692 -0.46 -6.21 37.76
CA GLY A 692 0.25 -5.42 38.77
C GLY A 692 0.84 -4.11 38.25
N ASN A 693 1.27 -3.25 39.17
CA ASN A 693 1.79 -1.92 38.83
C ASN A 693 3.16 -1.95 38.13
N ASN A 694 3.80 -3.12 38.04
CA ASN A 694 5.12 -3.29 37.46
C ASN A 694 5.08 -3.83 36.01
N CYS A 695 3.89 -3.95 35.42
CA CYS A 695 3.72 -4.39 34.04
C CYS A 695 4.57 -3.55 33.07
N LYS A 696 5.44 -4.23 32.31
CA LYS A 696 6.49 -3.59 31.52
C LYS A 696 5.98 -2.94 30.23
N PHE A 697 4.89 -3.46 29.66
CA PHE A 697 4.34 -2.99 28.38
C PHE A 697 3.32 -1.84 28.49
N PHE A 698 3.18 -1.17 29.65
CA PHE A 698 2.26 -0.03 29.80
C PHE A 698 2.49 1.10 28.77
N LYS A 699 3.73 1.27 28.29
CA LYS A 699 4.10 2.30 27.31
C LYS A 699 4.18 1.79 25.87
N SER A 700 4.11 0.48 25.63
CA SER A 700 4.28 -0.11 24.30
C SER A 700 2.97 -0.67 23.73
N LEU A 701 2.02 -1.08 24.57
CA LEU A 701 0.80 -1.73 24.12
C LEU A 701 -0.11 -0.75 23.36
N VAL A 702 -0.41 -1.10 22.10
CA VAL A 702 -1.23 -0.31 21.17
C VAL A 702 -2.61 -0.94 20.98
N ASN A 703 -2.70 -2.27 20.96
CA ASN A 703 -3.94 -3.01 20.75
C ASN A 703 -4.16 -4.03 21.88
N LEU A 704 -5.35 -3.97 22.50
CA LEU A 704 -5.77 -4.89 23.56
C LEU A 704 -7.16 -5.45 23.26
N ASN A 705 -7.27 -6.77 23.16
CA ASN A 705 -8.54 -7.46 23.02
C ASN A 705 -8.84 -8.30 24.27
N LEU A 706 -9.93 -7.92 24.96
CA LEU A 706 -10.50 -8.54 26.15
C LEU A 706 -11.99 -8.83 25.95
N SER A 707 -12.47 -8.95 24.71
CA SER A 707 -13.88 -9.26 24.46
C SER A 707 -14.22 -10.66 24.99
N PHE A 708 -15.39 -10.80 25.58
CA PHE A 708 -15.87 -12.02 26.25
C PHE A 708 -15.00 -12.52 27.40
N VAL A 709 -14.28 -11.61 28.05
CA VAL A 709 -13.61 -11.84 29.32
C VAL A 709 -14.48 -11.29 30.46
N ASP A 710 -14.61 -12.04 31.55
CA ASP A 710 -15.28 -11.58 32.76
C ASP A 710 -14.47 -10.47 33.47
N LEU A 711 -14.76 -9.22 33.12
CA LEU A 711 -14.08 -8.04 33.66
C LEU A 711 -14.83 -7.41 34.85
N THR A 712 -14.08 -7.09 35.89
CA THR A 712 -14.55 -6.34 37.07
C THR A 712 -14.29 -4.84 36.91
N ILE A 713 -14.89 -4.02 37.79
CA ILE A 713 -14.61 -2.57 37.81
C ILE A 713 -13.13 -2.26 38.10
N GLU A 714 -12.45 -3.12 38.87
CA GLU A 714 -11.03 -2.98 39.18
C GLU A 714 -10.16 -3.15 37.93
N ASP A 715 -10.53 -4.06 37.03
CA ASP A 715 -9.84 -4.27 35.75
C ASP A 715 -9.96 -3.01 34.86
N PHE A 716 -11.13 -2.37 34.82
CA PHE A 716 -11.30 -1.11 34.10
C PHE A 716 -10.49 0.04 34.71
N ILE A 717 -10.39 0.11 36.05
CA ILE A 717 -9.54 1.09 36.73
C ILE A 717 -8.08 0.85 36.36
N TYR A 718 -7.64 -0.41 36.33
CA TYR A 718 -6.29 -0.81 35.98
C TYR A 718 -5.90 -0.42 34.55
N CYS A 719 -6.82 -0.49 33.58
CA CYS A 719 -6.56 -0.11 32.20
C CYS A 719 -5.98 1.31 32.03
N LYS A 720 -6.26 2.25 32.96
CA LYS A 720 -5.72 3.64 32.94
C LYS A 720 -4.20 3.72 32.91
N ASN A 721 -3.52 2.64 33.25
CA ASN A 721 -2.07 2.56 33.23
C ASN A 721 -1.49 2.49 31.80
N PHE A 722 -2.25 2.01 30.80
CA PHE A 722 -1.80 1.92 29.41
C PHE A 722 -1.75 3.30 28.73
N LYS A 723 -0.54 3.76 28.36
CA LYS A 723 -0.27 5.11 27.84
C LYS A 723 -0.24 5.21 26.32
N SER A 724 -0.18 4.08 25.62
CA SER A 724 -0.08 4.03 24.15
C SER A 724 -1.25 3.28 23.51
N LEU A 725 -2.27 2.93 24.30
CA LEU A 725 -3.38 2.09 23.87
C LEU A 725 -4.33 2.86 22.95
N LYS A 726 -4.34 2.49 21.67
CA LYS A 726 -5.18 3.10 20.63
C LYS A 726 -6.44 2.30 20.35
N LYS A 727 -6.36 0.98 20.45
CA LYS A 727 -7.48 0.07 20.17
C LYS A 727 -7.79 -0.79 21.38
N LEU A 728 -9.06 -0.84 21.76
CA LEU A 728 -9.53 -1.67 22.86
C LEU A 728 -10.80 -2.42 22.44
N SER A 729 -10.81 -3.73 22.64
CA SER A 729 -12.01 -4.56 22.48
C SER A 729 -12.41 -5.14 23.83
N ILE A 730 -13.66 -4.93 24.26
CA ILE A 730 -14.17 -5.35 25.57
C ILE A 730 -15.64 -5.79 25.49
N GLU A 731 -16.08 -6.61 26.43
CA GLU A 731 -17.50 -6.79 26.71
C GLU A 731 -17.93 -5.87 27.85
N LEU A 732 -19.00 -5.11 27.63
CA LEU A 732 -19.49 -4.14 28.60
C LEU A 732 -20.55 -4.77 29.51
N PRO A 733 -20.35 -4.79 30.85
CA PRO A 733 -21.38 -5.28 31.76
C PRO A 733 -22.60 -4.35 31.75
N ALA A 734 -23.79 -4.92 31.93
CA ALA A 734 -25.07 -4.17 31.92
C ALA A 734 -25.19 -3.15 33.07
N PHE A 735 -24.41 -3.31 34.14
CA PHE A 735 -24.33 -2.42 35.28
C PHE A 735 -23.02 -1.62 35.26
N ASN A 736 -23.02 -0.40 35.80
CA ASN A 736 -21.81 0.46 35.95
C ASN A 736 -21.22 1.17 34.71
N LEU A 737 -21.96 1.30 33.60
CA LEU A 737 -21.51 2.05 32.40
C LEU A 737 -20.92 3.44 32.69
N ILE A 738 -21.45 4.18 33.67
CA ILE A 738 -20.94 5.52 34.03
C ILE A 738 -19.51 5.46 34.58
N ALA A 739 -19.22 4.48 35.44
CA ALA A 739 -17.90 4.31 36.04
C ALA A 739 -16.89 3.80 35.00
N ILE A 740 -17.32 2.87 34.15
CA ILE A 740 -16.52 2.35 33.03
C ILE A 740 -16.17 3.47 32.05
N ARG A 741 -17.17 4.29 31.66
CA ARG A 741 -16.96 5.46 30.80
C ARG A 741 -15.86 6.37 31.34
N LYS A 742 -15.87 6.70 32.63
CA LYS A 742 -14.81 7.53 33.24
C LYS A 742 -13.42 6.90 33.14
N CYS A 743 -13.33 5.57 33.15
CA CYS A 743 -12.06 4.88 33.03
C CYS A 743 -11.54 4.90 31.60
N LEU A 744 -12.40 4.60 30.63
CA LEU A 744 -12.05 4.57 29.21
C LEU A 744 -11.64 5.95 28.68
N LEU A 745 -12.25 7.04 29.17
CA LEU A 745 -11.88 8.41 28.76
C LEU A 745 -10.47 8.84 29.18
N CYS A 746 -9.84 8.13 30.11
CA CYS A 746 -8.45 8.38 30.49
C CYS A 746 -7.45 7.75 29.51
N LEU A 747 -7.93 6.96 28.53
CA LEU A 747 -7.11 6.25 27.57
C LEU A 747 -6.99 7.04 26.25
N PRO A 748 -5.85 6.97 25.56
CA PRO A 748 -5.65 7.60 24.25
C PRO A 748 -6.27 6.77 23.11
N LEU A 749 -7.52 6.35 23.27
CA LEU A 749 -8.21 5.50 22.31
C LEU A 749 -8.52 6.25 21.02
N GLU A 750 -8.38 5.54 19.91
CA GLU A 750 -8.86 5.90 18.57
C GLU A 750 -10.05 5.00 18.18
N GLU A 751 -10.05 3.74 18.64
CA GLU A 751 -11.08 2.74 18.35
C GLU A 751 -11.45 1.93 19.60
N LEU A 752 -12.76 1.73 19.80
CA LEU A 752 -13.34 0.96 20.88
C LEU A 752 -14.36 -0.03 20.31
N ALA A 753 -14.03 -1.31 20.27
CA ALA A 753 -14.97 -2.36 19.88
C ALA A 753 -15.68 -2.89 21.12
N THR A 754 -17.01 -2.86 21.16
CA THR A 754 -17.76 -3.36 22.33
C THR A 754 -18.94 -4.24 21.96
N ASN A 755 -19.04 -5.39 22.63
CA ASN A 755 -20.26 -6.17 22.64
C ASN A 755 -21.09 -5.75 23.87
N TYR A 756 -22.36 -5.38 23.65
CA TYR A 756 -23.31 -5.06 24.72
C TYR A 756 -24.58 -5.90 24.55
N ILE A 757 -24.94 -6.62 25.60
CA ILE A 757 -25.97 -7.67 25.56
C ILE A 757 -27.39 -7.10 25.35
N ALA A 758 -27.63 -5.80 25.57
CA ALA A 758 -28.95 -5.19 25.37
C ALA A 758 -28.87 -3.72 24.91
N GLU A 759 -29.07 -3.45 23.62
CA GLU A 759 -29.19 -2.06 23.12
C GLU A 759 -30.31 -1.30 23.86
N ASN A 760 -29.93 -0.35 24.70
CA ASN A 760 -30.86 0.55 25.40
C ASN A 760 -30.38 2.00 25.29
N ASP A 761 -31.22 2.96 25.72
CA ASP A 761 -30.88 4.39 25.60
C ASP A 761 -29.60 4.77 26.35
N LYS A 762 -29.25 4.05 27.42
CA LYS A 762 -27.98 4.25 28.15
C LYS A 762 -26.77 3.84 27.31
N PHE A 763 -26.87 2.76 26.54
CA PHE A 763 -25.83 2.33 25.61
C PHE A 763 -25.69 3.30 24.43
N LYS A 764 -26.80 3.76 23.83
CA LYS A 764 -26.76 4.79 22.79
C LYS A 764 -26.11 6.09 23.27
N SER A 765 -26.46 6.52 24.49
CA SER A 765 -25.83 7.68 25.14
C SER A 765 -24.35 7.46 25.43
N PHE A 766 -23.95 6.24 25.79
CA PHE A 766 -22.56 5.85 25.97
C PHE A 766 -21.78 5.98 24.64
N CYS A 767 -22.24 5.36 23.55
CA CYS A 767 -21.56 5.40 22.25
C CYS A 767 -21.49 6.83 21.67
N HIS A 768 -22.58 7.60 21.76
CA HIS A 768 -22.62 8.98 21.27
C HIS A 768 -21.53 9.85 21.92
N TYR A 769 -21.28 9.64 23.21
CA TYR A 769 -20.27 10.41 23.94
C TYR A 769 -18.83 10.12 23.46
N PHE A 770 -18.52 8.88 23.08
CA PHE A 770 -17.20 8.54 22.51
C PHE A 770 -17.07 9.07 21.08
N TYR A 771 -18.14 9.03 20.30
CA TYR A 771 -18.18 9.63 18.96
C TYR A 771 -17.88 11.13 18.98
N GLU A 772 -18.48 11.90 19.92
CA GLU A 772 -18.17 13.33 20.11
C GLU A 772 -16.70 13.60 20.44
N ARG A 773 -15.99 12.60 20.99
CA ARG A 773 -14.56 12.66 21.31
C ARG A 773 -13.66 12.18 20.16
N GLY A 774 -14.24 11.82 19.02
CA GLY A 774 -13.51 11.32 17.86
C GLY A 774 -13.02 9.87 18.01
N ILE A 775 -13.62 9.10 18.91
CA ILE A 775 -13.33 7.67 19.12
C ILE A 775 -14.35 6.87 18.33
N ASP A 776 -13.88 5.97 17.45
CA ASP A 776 -14.77 5.08 16.69
C ASP A 776 -15.27 3.96 17.60
N VAL A 777 -16.60 3.73 17.61
CA VAL A 777 -17.22 2.70 18.44
C VAL A 777 -17.88 1.68 17.53
N SER A 778 -17.38 0.45 17.55
CA SER A 778 -17.83 -0.67 16.71
C SER A 778 -18.47 -1.82 17.49
#